data_AF-A0A941F9V6-F1
#
_entry.id   AF-A0A941F9V6-F1
#
_cell.length_a   1.000
_cell.length_b   1.000
_cell.length_c   1.000
_cell.angle_alpha   90.00
_cell.angle_beta   90.00
_cell.angle_gamma   90.00
#
_symmetry.space_group_name_H-M   'P 1'
#
loop_
_entity.id
_entity.type
_entity.pdbx_description
1 polymer ?
#
loop_
_entity_poly.entity_id
_entity_poly.type
_entity_poly.pdbx_seq_one_letter_code
_entity_poly.pdbx_strand_id
1 'polypeptide(L)'
;MDLETLRDANFKLLDDAVTDWSTLVKNLATLKKDAEDELHQAANKADWAGVNAQVSKEFIGKTAGEFSDAHTQASTIHKILADTQGELKGYHQQLVDAIEGGRKKNLTVIGYEGGFTVTSSVPPEGRAQQDKDNQSEITSLRDQLQSILDKATESDNSVRTVLQAIADQSKLGFSDASYKDRDSAAEALKQATELAKLARKDPKDLSPEEFDRLLNGLNKYGTDDLFAERFATTLGPQKTLEFWTGVNDPHRGNYELGQKRLDKFDDLQRSLGTTLASATQSDSVAMTEWKRTLIDIGDKPVYGNNGGGPMGFQVMSNLMRTGDYDDQFLKDYGSKLMATERKLTGNGEHANMAWQHMGADPWLNRIGEDSGSDPLTGYLKGLSNSPDAATDFFNQEFINKDDKDNPFERDTDGNGRNGKVTLSNFQYLFEEREWPKETDLKGDDLRTGENNLALALEAATTGHPAGEVPTIDTPAHTREQSQLMESLVASIADDPERLTGRGFMTDSVGQITSEYLPDINRSMTDVVRDPDSDKWREVEKLYPVAGSEAKLDHASVSKLLFAVGQNPEGYAAVEVGQKAYMGKLMDYHLNPDLPEAQRLSDDEELVIRQIAGRSGEVSGTLALGAQEYIGKEASDKDKEYEHAVAQKKNIISGTVGTVVGVGTSFVATPWVGAAVGGTVGTVTSTVLESVFKDAEGHAMDQAQQTGGEYWQEGLTRNLTVTEDAARTAADKYHTMDTSDAGITAREAARQGYINARAIVDGQAPGSIAAF
;
A
#
# COMPACT_ATOMS: atom_id res chain seq x y z
N MET A 1 -37.42 -8.94 -27.35
CA MET A 1 -37.00 -9.92 -28.36
C MET A 1 -38.26 -10.41 -29.03
N ASP A 2 -38.30 -10.42 -30.36
CA ASP A 2 -39.50 -10.86 -31.08
C ASP A 2 -39.67 -12.38 -30.98
N LEU A 3 -40.93 -12.84 -31.04
CA LEU A 3 -41.27 -14.26 -30.96
C LEU A 3 -40.48 -15.08 -31.98
N GLU A 4 -40.41 -14.60 -33.22
CA GLU A 4 -39.76 -15.30 -34.33
C GLU A 4 -38.23 -15.30 -34.17
N THR A 5 -37.65 -14.20 -33.66
CA THR A 5 -36.21 -14.12 -33.38
C THR A 5 -35.77 -15.22 -32.44
N LEU A 6 -36.48 -15.42 -31.32
CA LEU A 6 -36.11 -16.47 -30.37
C LEU A 6 -36.45 -17.85 -30.94
N ARG A 7 -37.65 -18.05 -31.48
CA ARG A 7 -38.13 -19.36 -31.99
C ARG A 7 -37.22 -19.92 -33.08
N ASP A 8 -36.79 -19.07 -34.00
CA ASP A 8 -36.03 -19.45 -35.19
C ASP A 8 -34.52 -19.17 -35.02
N ALA A 9 -34.08 -18.91 -33.77
CA ALA A 9 -32.69 -18.58 -33.45
C ALA A 9 -31.72 -19.70 -33.87
N ASN A 10 -30.58 -19.30 -34.45
CA ASN A 10 -29.45 -20.18 -34.74
C ASN A 10 -28.28 -19.85 -33.82
N PHE A 11 -27.98 -20.74 -32.87
CA PHE A 11 -26.93 -20.55 -31.87
C PHE A 11 -25.52 -20.92 -32.34
N LYS A 12 -25.34 -21.37 -33.60
CA LYS A 12 -24.04 -21.86 -34.07
C LYS A 12 -22.89 -20.88 -33.85
N LEU A 13 -23.08 -19.59 -34.17
CA LEU A 13 -22.02 -18.59 -33.98
C LEU A 13 -21.69 -18.36 -32.50
N LEU A 14 -22.69 -18.45 -31.61
CA LEU A 14 -22.48 -18.35 -30.16
C LEU A 14 -21.79 -19.60 -29.61
N ASP A 15 -22.07 -20.78 -30.18
CA ASP A 15 -21.40 -22.05 -29.87
C ASP A 15 -19.92 -22.02 -30.25
N ASP A 16 -19.64 -21.55 -31.47
CA ASP A 16 -18.29 -21.38 -31.98
C ASP A 16 -17.53 -20.34 -31.11
N ALA A 17 -18.15 -19.20 -30.79
CA ALA A 17 -17.53 -18.18 -29.91
C ALA A 17 -17.20 -18.69 -28.50
N VAL A 18 -18.11 -19.40 -27.84
CA VAL A 18 -17.84 -20.00 -26.51
C VAL A 18 -16.67 -21.00 -26.59
N THR A 19 -16.62 -21.80 -27.66
CA THR A 19 -15.52 -22.77 -27.88
C THR A 19 -14.17 -22.06 -28.09
N ASP A 20 -14.16 -20.99 -28.87
CA ASP A 20 -12.96 -20.20 -29.15
C ASP A 20 -12.44 -19.52 -27.88
N TRP A 21 -13.31 -18.90 -27.09
CA TRP A 21 -12.94 -18.32 -25.80
C TRP A 21 -12.45 -19.38 -24.81
N SER A 22 -13.05 -20.57 -24.79
CA SER A 22 -12.57 -21.69 -23.95
C SER A 22 -11.14 -22.10 -24.32
N THR A 23 -10.83 -22.12 -25.63
CA THR A 23 -9.49 -22.40 -26.14
C THR A 23 -8.50 -21.31 -25.72
N LEU A 24 -8.89 -20.04 -25.86
CA LEU A 24 -8.06 -18.90 -25.46
C LEU A 24 -7.73 -18.94 -23.96
N VAL A 25 -8.72 -19.20 -23.10
CA VAL A 25 -8.51 -19.34 -21.64
C VAL A 25 -7.48 -20.41 -21.33
N LYS A 26 -7.56 -21.60 -21.97
CA LYS A 26 -6.58 -22.67 -21.75
C LYS A 26 -5.17 -22.27 -22.16
N ASN A 27 -5.02 -21.57 -23.29
CA ASN A 27 -3.73 -21.11 -23.76
C ASN A 27 -3.14 -20.04 -22.84
N LEU A 28 -3.97 -19.09 -22.39
CA LEU A 28 -3.56 -18.05 -21.44
C LEU A 28 -3.22 -18.63 -20.06
N ALA A 29 -3.86 -19.72 -19.63
CA ALA A 29 -3.50 -20.41 -18.39
C ALA A 29 -2.06 -20.97 -18.46
N THR A 30 -1.67 -21.52 -19.61
CA THR A 30 -0.28 -21.95 -19.85
C THR A 30 0.67 -20.76 -19.86
N LEU A 31 0.36 -19.70 -20.61
CA LEU A 31 1.21 -18.51 -20.68
C LEU A 31 1.38 -17.81 -19.34
N LYS A 32 0.31 -17.72 -18.53
CA LYS A 32 0.37 -17.23 -17.15
C LYS A 32 1.36 -18.02 -16.32
N LYS A 33 1.28 -19.35 -16.38
CA LYS A 33 2.19 -20.22 -15.66
C LYS A 33 3.64 -20.05 -16.13
N ASP A 34 3.86 -20.04 -17.43
CA ASP A 34 5.20 -19.87 -18.00
C ASP A 34 5.77 -18.49 -17.65
N ALA A 35 4.96 -17.43 -17.67
CA ALA A 35 5.38 -16.09 -17.27
C ALA A 35 5.77 -16.02 -15.78
N GLU A 36 5.01 -16.66 -14.91
CA GLU A 36 5.32 -16.72 -13.47
C GLU A 36 6.58 -17.56 -13.19
N ASP A 37 6.65 -18.79 -13.73
CA ASP A 37 7.72 -19.74 -13.43
C ASP A 37 9.03 -19.40 -14.17
N GLU A 38 8.94 -19.02 -15.45
CA GLU A 38 10.10 -18.85 -16.35
C GLU A 38 10.53 -17.39 -16.54
N LEU A 39 9.69 -16.40 -16.21
CA LEU A 39 10.08 -14.98 -16.24
C LEU A 39 10.21 -14.42 -14.83
N HIS A 40 9.12 -14.34 -14.06
CA HIS A 40 9.11 -13.64 -12.77
C HIS A 40 10.01 -14.32 -11.73
N GLN A 41 9.76 -15.59 -11.42
CA GLN A 41 10.60 -16.33 -10.46
C GLN A 41 12.03 -16.51 -10.95
N ALA A 42 12.24 -16.69 -12.26
CA ALA A 42 13.57 -16.79 -12.83
C ALA A 42 14.35 -15.46 -12.70
N ALA A 43 13.70 -14.32 -12.94
CA ALA A 43 14.28 -13.00 -12.76
C ALA A 43 14.60 -12.72 -11.28
N ASN A 44 13.70 -13.09 -10.36
CA ASN A 44 13.95 -12.97 -8.92
C ASN A 44 15.14 -13.84 -8.49
N LYS A 45 15.31 -15.04 -9.06
CA LYS A 45 16.47 -15.92 -8.83
C LYS A 45 17.76 -15.49 -9.53
N ALA A 46 17.68 -14.62 -10.54
CA ALA A 46 18.84 -14.20 -11.32
C ALA A 46 19.73 -13.21 -10.55
N ASP A 47 21.05 -13.41 -10.63
CA ASP A 47 22.07 -12.55 -10.04
C ASP A 47 22.34 -11.30 -10.90
N TRP A 48 21.31 -10.49 -11.09
CA TRP A 48 21.42 -9.20 -11.78
C TRP A 48 21.80 -8.11 -10.78
N ALA A 49 22.76 -7.26 -11.17
CA ALA A 49 23.19 -6.11 -10.38
C ALA A 49 23.07 -4.80 -11.18
N GLY A 50 22.98 -3.67 -10.46
CA GLY A 50 22.86 -2.32 -11.03
C GLY A 50 21.46 -1.98 -11.53
N VAL A 51 21.34 -0.87 -12.27
CA VAL A 51 20.04 -0.28 -12.70
C VAL A 51 19.16 -1.27 -13.47
N ASN A 52 19.77 -2.16 -14.25
CA ASN A 52 19.01 -3.17 -14.99
C ASN A 52 18.32 -4.18 -14.06
N ALA A 53 18.87 -4.46 -12.87
CA ALA A 53 18.25 -5.35 -11.90
C ALA A 53 16.99 -4.73 -11.28
N GLN A 54 17.00 -3.42 -11.00
CA GLN A 54 15.85 -2.69 -10.46
C GLN A 54 14.73 -2.64 -11.50
N VAL A 55 15.01 -2.01 -12.65
CA VAL A 55 13.97 -1.71 -13.65
C VAL A 55 13.48 -2.98 -14.34
N SER A 56 14.37 -3.91 -14.68
CA SER A 56 13.97 -5.06 -15.51
C SER A 56 13.24 -6.12 -14.70
N LYS A 57 13.62 -6.38 -13.44
CA LYS A 57 12.92 -7.39 -12.62
C LYS A 57 11.49 -6.94 -12.32
N GLU A 58 11.31 -5.69 -11.93
CA GLU A 58 9.99 -5.09 -11.71
C GLU A 58 9.15 -5.11 -12.98
N PHE A 59 9.72 -4.69 -14.12
CA PHE A 59 9.04 -4.76 -15.42
C PHE A 59 8.64 -6.19 -15.79
N ILE A 60 9.50 -7.18 -15.52
CA ILE A 60 9.20 -8.60 -15.75
C ILE A 60 8.06 -9.08 -14.85
N GLY A 61 8.07 -8.72 -13.56
CA GLY A 61 6.99 -9.03 -12.62
C GLY A 61 5.66 -8.44 -13.07
N LYS A 62 5.63 -7.14 -13.42
CA LYS A 62 4.46 -6.46 -14.00
C LYS A 62 3.98 -7.15 -15.28
N THR A 63 4.90 -7.50 -16.17
CA THR A 63 4.57 -8.22 -17.42
C THR A 63 3.98 -9.61 -17.14
N ALA A 64 4.49 -10.35 -16.14
CA ALA A 64 3.92 -11.63 -15.73
C ALA A 64 2.50 -11.46 -15.13
N GLY A 65 2.30 -10.38 -14.36
CA GLY A 65 0.98 -9.94 -13.87
C GLY A 65 -0.03 -9.75 -15.01
N GLU A 66 0.34 -9.06 -16.09
CA GLU A 66 -0.54 -8.86 -17.25
C GLU A 66 -1.03 -10.17 -17.89
N PHE A 67 -0.23 -11.25 -17.87
CA PHE A 67 -0.71 -12.57 -18.32
C PHE A 67 -1.73 -13.18 -17.36
N SER A 68 -1.60 -12.92 -16.06
CA SER A 68 -2.60 -13.27 -15.06
C SER A 68 -3.92 -12.54 -15.32
N ASP A 69 -3.85 -11.25 -15.59
CA ASP A 69 -5.02 -10.40 -15.81
C ASP A 69 -5.70 -10.75 -17.14
N ALA A 70 -4.92 -10.96 -18.20
CA ALA A 70 -5.41 -11.46 -19.48
C ALA A 70 -6.18 -12.78 -19.32
N HIS A 71 -5.62 -13.73 -18.57
CA HIS A 71 -6.29 -14.99 -18.29
C HIS A 71 -7.59 -14.78 -17.50
N THR A 72 -7.58 -13.90 -16.50
CA THR A 72 -8.77 -13.58 -15.69
C THR A 72 -9.87 -12.96 -16.54
N GLN A 73 -9.57 -11.92 -17.32
CA GLN A 73 -10.53 -11.27 -18.22
C GLN A 73 -11.11 -12.26 -19.23
N ALA A 74 -10.26 -13.07 -19.89
CA ALA A 74 -10.71 -14.07 -20.84
C ALA A 74 -11.59 -15.14 -20.19
N SER A 75 -11.27 -15.56 -18.97
CA SER A 75 -12.05 -16.51 -18.18
C SER A 75 -13.43 -15.95 -17.84
N THR A 76 -13.47 -14.68 -17.43
CA THR A 76 -14.71 -13.94 -17.16
C THR A 76 -15.59 -13.85 -18.40
N ILE A 77 -15.04 -13.41 -19.54
CA ILE A 77 -15.77 -13.31 -20.82
C ILE A 77 -16.32 -14.68 -21.24
N HIS A 78 -15.48 -15.73 -21.17
CA HIS A 78 -15.90 -17.10 -21.48
C HIS A 78 -17.08 -17.55 -20.61
N LYS A 79 -17.01 -17.35 -19.28
CA LYS A 79 -18.08 -17.74 -18.36
C LYS A 79 -19.38 -17.01 -18.68
N ILE A 80 -19.32 -15.70 -18.92
CA ILE A 80 -20.48 -14.87 -19.26
C ILE A 80 -21.13 -15.32 -20.58
N LEU A 81 -20.32 -15.59 -21.61
CA LEU A 81 -20.82 -16.09 -22.89
C LEU A 81 -21.42 -17.49 -22.77
N ALA A 82 -20.76 -18.39 -22.03
CA ALA A 82 -21.24 -19.76 -21.82
C ALA A 82 -22.57 -19.80 -21.04
N ASP A 83 -22.66 -19.01 -19.97
CA ASP A 83 -23.87 -18.83 -19.17
C ASP A 83 -25.03 -18.29 -20.01
N THR A 84 -24.79 -17.19 -20.74
CA THR A 84 -25.79 -16.59 -21.63
C THR A 84 -26.22 -17.54 -22.74
N GLN A 85 -25.30 -18.30 -23.33
CA GLN A 85 -25.64 -19.33 -24.32
C GLN A 85 -26.57 -20.39 -23.73
N GLY A 86 -26.25 -20.89 -22.53
CA GLY A 86 -27.06 -21.89 -21.83
C GLY A 86 -28.48 -21.39 -21.59
N GLU A 87 -28.62 -20.15 -21.12
CA GLU A 87 -29.92 -19.53 -20.90
C GLU A 87 -30.72 -19.31 -22.17
N LEU A 88 -30.14 -18.72 -23.21
CA LEU A 88 -30.86 -18.43 -24.45
C LEU A 88 -31.34 -19.71 -25.13
N LYS A 89 -30.53 -20.78 -25.12
CA LYS A 89 -30.96 -22.12 -25.54
C LYS A 89 -32.08 -22.66 -24.65
N GLY A 90 -31.99 -22.44 -23.34
CA GLY A 90 -33.04 -22.80 -22.39
C GLY A 90 -34.37 -22.06 -22.65
N TYR A 91 -34.34 -20.76 -22.93
CA TYR A 91 -35.51 -19.96 -23.28
C TYR A 91 -36.08 -20.34 -24.64
N HIS A 92 -35.22 -20.62 -25.62
CA HIS A 92 -35.63 -21.17 -26.93
C HIS A 92 -36.42 -22.47 -26.75
N GLN A 93 -35.88 -23.42 -25.99
CA GLN A 93 -36.55 -24.70 -25.73
C GLN A 93 -37.88 -24.49 -25.00
N GLN A 94 -37.91 -23.67 -23.94
CA GLN A 94 -39.14 -23.33 -23.22
C GLN A 94 -40.20 -22.69 -24.14
N LEU A 95 -39.78 -21.82 -25.06
CA LEU A 95 -40.68 -21.17 -26.01
C LEU A 95 -41.30 -22.20 -26.97
N VAL A 96 -40.46 -23.06 -27.56
CA VAL A 96 -40.90 -24.12 -28.48
C VAL A 96 -41.87 -25.08 -27.78
N ASP A 97 -41.54 -25.50 -26.56
CA ASP A 97 -42.37 -26.40 -25.76
C ASP A 97 -43.70 -25.75 -25.35
N ALA A 98 -43.69 -24.46 -25.00
CA ALA A 98 -44.91 -23.72 -24.69
C ALA A 98 -45.82 -23.58 -25.91
N ILE A 99 -45.27 -23.30 -27.09
CA ILE A 99 -46.01 -23.25 -28.35
C ILE A 99 -46.61 -24.64 -28.68
N GLU A 100 -45.83 -25.72 -28.53
CA GLU A 100 -46.31 -27.08 -28.76
C GLU A 100 -47.40 -27.49 -27.75
N GLY A 101 -47.23 -27.14 -26.48
CA GLY A 101 -48.21 -27.34 -25.42
C GLY A 101 -49.52 -26.59 -25.72
N GLY A 102 -49.43 -25.36 -26.22
CA GLY A 102 -50.57 -24.59 -26.71
C GLY A 102 -51.30 -25.28 -27.85
N ARG A 103 -50.57 -25.80 -28.85
CA ARG A 103 -51.14 -26.56 -29.97
C ARG A 103 -51.91 -27.79 -29.50
N LYS A 104 -51.38 -28.53 -28.52
CA LYS A 104 -52.06 -29.70 -27.91
C LYS A 104 -53.38 -29.34 -27.22
N LYS A 105 -53.56 -28.07 -26.83
CA LYS A 105 -54.80 -27.51 -26.27
C LYS A 105 -55.70 -26.84 -27.32
N ASN A 106 -55.47 -27.06 -28.61
CA ASN A 106 -56.16 -26.38 -29.71
C ASN A 106 -55.98 -24.85 -29.70
N LEU A 107 -54.83 -24.35 -29.25
CA LEU A 107 -54.46 -22.94 -29.36
C LEU A 107 -53.43 -22.74 -30.48
N THR A 108 -53.44 -21.57 -31.11
CA THR A 108 -52.51 -21.14 -32.15
C THR A 108 -51.87 -19.82 -31.73
N VAL A 109 -50.56 -19.75 -31.90
CA VAL A 109 -49.76 -18.53 -31.70
C VAL A 109 -49.45 -17.93 -33.06
N ILE A 110 -49.77 -16.66 -33.26
CA ILE A 110 -49.54 -15.92 -34.51
C ILE A 110 -48.60 -14.75 -34.18
N GLY A 111 -47.37 -14.82 -34.67
CA GLY A 111 -46.39 -13.72 -34.58
C GLY A 111 -46.70 -12.61 -35.58
N TYR A 112 -46.32 -11.39 -35.22
CA TYR A 112 -46.29 -10.23 -36.11
C TYR A 112 -45.14 -9.30 -35.67
N GLU A 113 -44.83 -8.29 -36.46
CA GLU A 113 -43.75 -7.36 -36.14
C GLU A 113 -44.00 -6.68 -34.79
N GLY A 114 -43.08 -6.84 -33.84
CA GLY A 114 -43.16 -6.27 -32.50
C GLY A 114 -44.11 -6.99 -31.52
N GLY A 115 -44.66 -8.17 -31.86
CA GLY A 115 -45.51 -8.90 -30.92
C GLY A 115 -46.07 -10.23 -31.41
N PHE A 116 -47.03 -10.77 -30.65
CA PHE A 116 -47.75 -11.98 -31.02
C PHE A 116 -49.18 -11.95 -30.47
N THR A 117 -50.03 -12.85 -30.98
CA THR A 117 -51.35 -13.12 -30.43
C THR A 117 -51.56 -14.62 -30.24
N VAL A 118 -52.41 -14.98 -29.28
CA VAL A 118 -52.82 -16.36 -28.99
C VAL A 118 -54.32 -16.45 -29.20
N THR A 119 -54.77 -17.45 -29.96
CA THR A 119 -56.19 -17.65 -30.31
C THR A 119 -56.50 -19.14 -30.45
N SER A 120 -57.77 -19.53 -30.44
CA SER A 120 -58.21 -20.89 -30.66
C SER A 120 -58.00 -21.32 -32.11
N SER A 121 -57.58 -22.57 -32.29
CA SER A 121 -57.28 -23.20 -33.57
C SER A 121 -58.54 -23.65 -34.32
N VAL A 122 -59.45 -22.71 -34.59
CA VAL A 122 -60.68 -22.92 -35.35
C VAL A 122 -60.85 -21.95 -36.52
N PRO A 123 -61.73 -22.27 -37.49
CA PRO A 123 -62.10 -21.37 -38.57
C PRO A 123 -62.60 -20.01 -38.06
N PRO A 124 -62.45 -18.93 -38.85
CA PRO A 124 -62.78 -17.56 -38.43
C PRO A 124 -64.22 -17.40 -37.93
N GLU A 125 -65.15 -18.14 -38.51
CA GLU A 125 -66.59 -18.09 -38.24
C GLU A 125 -66.96 -18.50 -36.80
N GLY A 126 -66.14 -19.33 -36.14
CA GLY A 126 -66.37 -19.81 -34.76
C GLY A 126 -65.38 -19.28 -33.71
N ARG A 127 -64.33 -18.59 -34.15
CA ARG A 127 -63.19 -18.19 -33.31
C ARG A 127 -63.58 -17.27 -32.16
N ALA A 128 -64.45 -16.29 -32.40
CA ALA A 128 -64.83 -15.32 -31.38
C ALA A 128 -65.55 -15.93 -30.17
N GLN A 129 -66.35 -16.99 -30.38
CA GLN A 129 -67.01 -17.70 -29.29
C GLN A 129 -66.02 -18.62 -28.57
N GLN A 130 -65.22 -19.36 -29.34
CA GLN A 130 -64.26 -20.28 -28.75
C GLN A 130 -63.14 -19.58 -27.96
N ASP A 131 -62.70 -18.41 -28.42
CA ASP A 131 -61.75 -17.58 -27.68
C ASP A 131 -62.32 -17.05 -26.36
N LYS A 132 -63.62 -16.79 -26.30
CA LYS A 132 -64.30 -16.50 -25.02
C LYS A 132 -64.33 -17.73 -24.11
N ASP A 133 -64.66 -18.88 -24.67
CA ASP A 133 -64.76 -20.13 -23.91
C ASP A 133 -63.37 -20.57 -23.37
N ASN A 134 -62.29 -20.31 -24.13
CA ASN A 134 -60.90 -20.66 -23.79
C ASN A 134 -60.09 -19.48 -23.24
N GLN A 135 -60.73 -18.38 -22.84
CA GLN A 135 -60.05 -17.11 -22.51
C GLN A 135 -58.93 -17.25 -21.47
N SER A 136 -59.13 -18.11 -20.46
CA SER A 136 -58.15 -18.38 -19.41
C SER A 136 -56.89 -19.06 -19.96
N GLU A 137 -57.05 -20.04 -20.86
CA GLU A 137 -55.93 -20.78 -21.44
C GLU A 137 -55.13 -19.93 -22.44
N ILE A 138 -55.83 -19.11 -23.24
CA ILE A 138 -55.23 -18.11 -24.12
C ILE A 138 -54.38 -17.13 -23.32
N THR A 139 -54.95 -16.59 -22.23
CA THR A 139 -54.27 -15.65 -21.33
C THR A 139 -53.03 -16.28 -20.71
N SER A 140 -53.16 -17.49 -20.15
CA SER A 140 -52.05 -18.20 -19.52
C SER A 140 -50.91 -18.50 -20.49
N LEU A 141 -51.21 -18.97 -21.71
CA LEU A 141 -50.18 -19.23 -22.71
C LEU A 141 -49.51 -17.94 -23.18
N ARG A 142 -50.29 -16.89 -23.43
CA ARG A 142 -49.75 -15.57 -23.79
C ARG A 142 -48.80 -15.06 -22.71
N ASP A 143 -49.20 -15.10 -21.45
CA ASP A 143 -48.39 -14.58 -20.34
C ASP A 143 -47.12 -15.42 -20.15
N GLN A 144 -47.21 -16.74 -20.35
CA GLN A 144 -46.05 -17.63 -20.33
C GLN A 144 -45.06 -17.30 -21.47
N LEU A 145 -45.55 -17.16 -22.71
CA LEU A 145 -44.70 -16.83 -23.85
C LEU A 145 -44.07 -15.45 -23.69
N GLN A 146 -44.83 -14.45 -23.23
CA GLN A 146 -44.32 -13.11 -22.97
C GLN A 146 -43.23 -13.15 -21.90
N SER A 147 -43.44 -13.86 -20.79
CA SER A 147 -42.43 -13.99 -19.74
C SER A 147 -41.13 -14.64 -20.23
N ILE A 148 -41.21 -15.64 -21.14
CA ILE A 148 -40.02 -16.25 -21.74
C ILE A 148 -39.28 -15.24 -22.63
N LEU A 149 -40.01 -14.49 -23.46
CA LEU A 149 -39.42 -13.47 -24.34
C LEU A 149 -38.80 -12.32 -23.54
N ASP A 150 -39.43 -11.90 -22.44
CA ASP A 150 -38.91 -10.85 -21.55
C ASP A 150 -37.59 -11.30 -20.92
N LYS A 151 -37.52 -12.53 -20.38
CA LYS A 151 -36.29 -13.09 -19.80
C LYS A 151 -35.18 -13.26 -20.84
N ALA A 152 -35.49 -13.73 -22.05
CA ALA A 152 -34.52 -13.82 -23.13
C ALA A 152 -34.01 -12.43 -23.55
N THR A 153 -34.88 -11.42 -23.53
CA THR A 153 -34.51 -10.02 -23.81
C THR A 153 -33.62 -9.43 -22.72
N GLU A 154 -33.91 -9.73 -21.45
CA GLU A 154 -33.09 -9.30 -20.31
C GLU A 154 -31.70 -9.94 -20.39
N SER A 155 -31.63 -11.25 -20.64
CA SER A 155 -30.41 -12.03 -20.88
C SER A 155 -29.54 -11.43 -22.00
N ASP A 156 -30.13 -11.13 -23.16
CA ASP A 156 -29.45 -10.55 -24.32
C ASP A 156 -28.95 -9.10 -24.09
N ASN A 157 -29.75 -8.25 -23.45
CA ASN A 157 -29.34 -6.87 -23.17
C ASN A 157 -28.29 -6.77 -22.06
N SER A 158 -28.42 -7.61 -21.02
CA SER A 158 -27.47 -7.62 -19.91
C SER A 158 -26.11 -8.16 -20.34
N VAL A 159 -26.03 -9.21 -21.17
CA VAL A 159 -24.74 -9.71 -21.68
C VAL A 159 -24.00 -8.65 -22.47
N ARG A 160 -24.69 -7.89 -23.34
CA ARG A 160 -24.08 -6.79 -24.09
C ARG A 160 -23.52 -5.73 -23.16
N THR A 161 -24.30 -5.34 -22.15
CA THR A 161 -23.92 -4.29 -21.19
C THR A 161 -22.72 -4.71 -20.36
N VAL A 162 -22.72 -5.95 -19.86
CA VAL A 162 -21.64 -6.50 -19.04
C VAL A 162 -20.36 -6.66 -19.86
N LEU A 163 -20.42 -7.27 -21.05
CA LEU A 163 -19.24 -7.48 -21.88
C LEU A 163 -18.62 -6.15 -22.32
N GLN A 164 -19.44 -5.15 -22.67
CA GLN A 164 -18.95 -3.82 -22.97
C GLN A 164 -18.26 -3.19 -21.76
N ALA A 165 -18.86 -3.31 -20.57
CA ALA A 165 -18.28 -2.75 -19.35
C ALA A 165 -16.92 -3.41 -19.02
N ILE A 166 -16.81 -4.73 -19.13
CA ILE A 166 -15.54 -5.46 -18.91
C ILE A 166 -14.48 -5.06 -19.95
N ALA A 167 -14.88 -4.83 -21.20
CA ALA A 167 -13.95 -4.40 -22.25
C ALA A 167 -13.47 -2.95 -22.06
N ASP A 168 -14.31 -2.08 -21.51
CA ASP A 168 -14.01 -0.64 -21.34
C ASP A 168 -13.25 -0.32 -20.03
N GLN A 169 -13.09 -1.30 -19.13
CA GLN A 169 -12.36 -1.15 -17.85
C GLN A 169 -10.88 -0.83 -18.02
N SER A 170 -10.28 -1.32 -19.12
CA SER A 170 -8.88 -1.11 -19.45
C SER A 170 -8.74 -0.53 -20.87
N LYS A 171 -8.09 0.63 -21.01
CA LYS A 171 -7.70 1.23 -22.29
C LYS A 171 -6.41 0.59 -22.80
N LEU A 172 -5.48 0.27 -21.90
CA LEU A 172 -4.23 -0.43 -22.17
C LEU A 172 -4.06 -1.59 -21.16
N GLY A 173 -3.77 -2.79 -21.66
CA GLY A 173 -3.59 -3.98 -20.82
C GLY A 173 -4.87 -4.81 -20.71
N PHE A 174 -5.00 -5.52 -19.59
CA PHE A 174 -6.16 -6.38 -19.29
C PHE A 174 -6.70 -6.08 -17.89
N SER A 175 -8.00 -6.25 -17.70
CA SER A 175 -8.64 -6.10 -16.39
C SER A 175 -8.64 -7.44 -15.64
N ASP A 176 -8.40 -7.41 -14.33
CA ASP A 176 -8.50 -8.57 -13.43
C ASP A 176 -9.94 -8.81 -12.91
N ALA A 177 -10.93 -8.09 -13.44
CA ALA A 177 -12.33 -8.23 -13.07
C ALA A 177 -12.85 -9.67 -13.29
N SER A 178 -13.25 -10.31 -12.19
CA SER A 178 -13.57 -11.74 -12.15
C SER A 178 -15.03 -12.00 -11.80
N TYR A 179 -15.78 -12.52 -12.76
CA TYR A 179 -17.18 -12.91 -12.56
C TYR A 179 -17.41 -14.40 -12.82
N LYS A 180 -18.31 -14.98 -12.04
CA LYS A 180 -18.70 -16.40 -12.17
C LYS A 180 -19.75 -16.62 -13.27
N ASP A 181 -20.59 -15.61 -13.51
CA ASP A 181 -21.75 -15.66 -14.40
C ASP A 181 -22.13 -14.24 -14.82
N ARG A 182 -23.02 -14.11 -15.81
CA ARG A 182 -23.46 -12.79 -16.29
C ARG A 182 -24.27 -12.04 -15.22
N ASP A 183 -25.11 -12.75 -14.49
CA ASP A 183 -26.02 -12.15 -13.50
C ASP A 183 -25.29 -11.42 -12.37
N SER A 184 -24.19 -11.98 -11.88
CA SER A 184 -23.37 -11.33 -10.85
C SER A 184 -22.81 -9.98 -11.34
N ALA A 185 -22.28 -9.94 -12.56
CA ALA A 185 -21.77 -8.71 -13.16
C ALA A 185 -22.89 -7.70 -13.47
N ALA A 186 -24.03 -8.16 -13.99
CA ALA A 186 -25.18 -7.30 -14.27
C ALA A 186 -25.77 -6.71 -12.98
N GLU A 187 -25.81 -7.49 -11.90
CA GLU A 187 -26.26 -7.05 -10.59
C GLU A 187 -25.30 -6.02 -9.99
N ALA A 188 -23.98 -6.19 -10.14
CA ALA A 188 -22.98 -5.20 -9.70
C ALA A 188 -23.23 -3.83 -10.38
N LEU A 189 -23.36 -3.80 -11.70
CA LEU A 189 -23.66 -2.58 -12.46
C LEU A 189 -24.99 -1.92 -12.06
N LYS A 190 -26.02 -2.75 -11.82
CA LYS A 190 -27.35 -2.29 -11.39
C LYS A 190 -27.30 -1.70 -9.99
N GLN A 191 -26.66 -2.38 -9.03
CA GLN A 191 -26.52 -1.89 -7.67
C GLN A 191 -25.69 -0.60 -7.65
N ALA A 192 -24.59 -0.52 -8.40
CA ALA A 192 -23.80 0.70 -8.52
C ALA A 192 -24.65 1.90 -8.96
N THR A 193 -25.48 1.70 -9.99
CA THR A 193 -26.37 2.75 -10.52
C THR A 193 -27.43 3.16 -9.49
N GLU A 194 -28.08 2.20 -8.83
CA GLU A 194 -29.13 2.51 -7.85
C GLU A 194 -28.58 3.15 -6.57
N LEU A 195 -27.41 2.72 -6.10
CA LEU A 195 -26.77 3.28 -4.92
C LEU A 195 -26.17 4.67 -5.19
N ALA A 196 -25.60 4.89 -6.38
CA ALA A 196 -25.16 6.23 -6.80
C ALA A 196 -26.34 7.21 -6.87
N LYS A 197 -27.55 6.77 -7.26
CA LYS A 197 -28.76 7.61 -7.19
C LYS A 197 -29.14 7.97 -5.76
N LEU A 198 -28.95 7.08 -4.79
CA LEU A 198 -29.17 7.38 -3.36
C LEU A 198 -28.16 8.43 -2.88
N ALA A 199 -26.87 8.25 -3.18
CA ALA A 199 -25.82 9.20 -2.82
C ALA A 199 -25.96 10.57 -3.53
N ARG A 200 -26.63 10.62 -4.69
CA ARG A 200 -26.93 11.88 -5.40
C ARG A 200 -28.06 12.72 -4.78
N LYS A 201 -28.86 12.15 -3.87
CA LYS A 201 -29.92 12.89 -3.20
C LYS A 201 -29.35 14.06 -2.41
N ASP A 202 -30.19 15.05 -2.12
CA ASP A 202 -29.85 16.04 -1.11
C ASP A 202 -29.66 15.28 0.23
N PRO A 203 -28.54 15.47 0.94
CA PRO A 203 -28.31 14.83 2.24
C PRO A 203 -29.42 15.06 3.28
N LYS A 204 -30.24 16.11 3.12
CA LYS A 204 -31.47 16.33 3.93
C LYS A 204 -32.56 15.28 3.69
N ASP A 205 -32.61 14.74 2.48
CA ASP A 205 -33.64 13.82 2.03
C ASP A 205 -33.22 12.35 2.15
N LEU A 206 -31.99 12.08 2.60
CA LEU A 206 -31.49 10.72 2.80
C LEU A 206 -32.01 10.15 4.12
N SER A 207 -32.89 9.14 4.05
CA SER A 207 -33.41 8.48 5.26
C SER A 207 -32.39 7.51 5.87
N PRO A 208 -32.52 7.16 7.17
CA PRO A 208 -31.68 6.14 7.81
C PRO A 208 -31.67 4.78 7.09
N GLU A 209 -32.82 4.36 6.52
CA GLU A 209 -32.94 3.09 5.79
C GLU A 209 -32.25 3.15 4.43
N GLU A 210 -32.32 4.31 3.76
CA GLU A 210 -31.60 4.54 2.50
C GLU A 210 -30.09 4.62 2.72
N PHE A 211 -29.65 5.24 3.82
CA PHE A 211 -28.27 5.21 4.28
C PHE A 211 -27.81 3.77 4.54
N ASP A 212 -28.57 2.97 5.30
CA ASP A 212 -28.21 1.59 5.58
C ASP A 212 -28.12 0.76 4.27
N ARG A 213 -29.01 1.01 3.31
CA ARG A 213 -28.96 0.37 1.99
C ARG A 213 -27.69 0.78 1.22
N LEU A 214 -27.32 2.07 1.24
CA LEU A 214 -26.10 2.57 0.63
C LEU A 214 -24.87 1.93 1.26
N LEU A 215 -24.74 2.01 2.59
CA LEU A 215 -23.60 1.47 3.32
C LEU A 215 -23.43 -0.04 3.10
N ASN A 216 -24.50 -0.82 3.23
CA ASN A 216 -24.44 -2.27 3.00
C ASN A 216 -24.04 -2.62 1.56
N GLY A 217 -24.48 -1.81 0.59
CA GLY A 217 -24.11 -1.99 -0.80
C GLY A 217 -22.64 -1.67 -1.08
N LEU A 218 -22.13 -0.56 -0.54
CA LEU A 218 -20.71 -0.22 -0.62
C LEU A 218 -19.84 -1.28 0.08
N ASN A 219 -20.26 -1.79 1.24
CA ASN A 219 -19.54 -2.87 1.93
C ASN A 219 -19.50 -4.18 1.12
N LYS A 220 -20.56 -4.45 0.34
CA LYS A 220 -20.68 -5.70 -0.42
C LYS A 220 -19.97 -5.64 -1.77
N TYR A 221 -20.02 -4.50 -2.44
CA TYR A 221 -19.58 -4.35 -3.83
C TYR A 221 -18.50 -3.29 -4.03
N GLY A 222 -18.07 -2.57 -2.99
CA GLY A 222 -17.17 -1.43 -3.13
C GLY A 222 -15.82 -1.76 -3.77
N THR A 223 -15.34 -2.98 -3.60
CA THR A 223 -14.09 -3.49 -4.22
C THR A 223 -14.35 -4.33 -5.47
N ASP A 224 -15.56 -4.30 -6.04
CA ASP A 224 -15.88 -4.93 -7.33
C ASP A 224 -15.66 -3.91 -8.45
N ASP A 225 -14.84 -4.25 -9.45
CA ASP A 225 -14.31 -3.26 -10.41
C ASP A 225 -15.42 -2.61 -11.25
N LEU A 226 -16.39 -3.40 -11.72
CA LEU A 226 -17.53 -2.86 -12.46
C LEU A 226 -18.42 -2.01 -11.55
N PHE A 227 -18.64 -2.43 -10.31
CA PHE A 227 -19.43 -1.64 -9.37
C PHE A 227 -18.74 -0.32 -9.04
N ALA A 228 -17.47 -0.35 -8.67
CA ALA A 228 -16.71 0.80 -8.17
C ALA A 228 -16.63 1.89 -9.24
N GLU A 229 -16.19 1.54 -10.45
CA GLU A 229 -16.18 2.46 -11.60
C GLU A 229 -17.59 2.99 -11.89
N ARG A 230 -18.57 2.10 -12.01
CA ARG A 230 -19.94 2.52 -12.36
C ARG A 230 -20.52 3.42 -11.29
N PHE A 231 -20.27 3.16 -10.01
CA PHE A 231 -20.75 3.96 -8.90
C PHE A 231 -20.10 5.34 -8.92
N ALA A 232 -18.77 5.43 -9.04
CA ALA A 232 -18.03 6.69 -9.04
C ALA A 232 -18.39 7.57 -10.26
N THR A 233 -18.39 6.99 -11.47
CA THR A 233 -18.78 7.71 -12.70
C THR A 233 -20.26 8.11 -12.69
N THR A 234 -21.14 7.24 -12.18
CA THR A 234 -22.56 7.57 -12.05
C THR A 234 -22.77 8.60 -10.97
N LEU A 235 -22.02 8.65 -9.86
CA LEU A 235 -22.17 9.71 -8.87
C LEU A 235 -21.66 11.03 -9.46
N GLY A 236 -20.43 11.03 -9.98
CA GLY A 236 -19.70 12.17 -10.51
C GLY A 236 -18.91 12.91 -9.41
N PRO A 237 -17.78 13.55 -9.75
CA PRO A 237 -16.80 14.03 -8.77
C PRO A 237 -17.39 15.11 -7.86
N GLN A 238 -18.08 16.10 -8.44
CA GLN A 238 -18.76 17.16 -7.69
C GLN A 238 -19.80 16.60 -6.69
N LYS A 239 -20.60 15.61 -7.11
CA LYS A 239 -21.64 15.02 -6.26
C LYS A 239 -21.06 14.12 -5.18
N THR A 240 -19.91 13.48 -5.42
CA THR A 240 -19.15 12.77 -4.38
C THR A 240 -18.76 13.73 -3.25
N LEU A 241 -18.20 14.89 -3.60
CA LEU A 241 -17.81 15.90 -2.61
C LEU A 241 -19.01 16.47 -1.85
N GLU A 242 -20.08 16.81 -2.57
CA GLU A 242 -21.32 17.33 -1.97
C GLU A 242 -21.98 16.32 -1.02
N PHE A 243 -21.98 15.03 -1.39
CA PHE A 243 -22.51 13.96 -0.57
C PHE A 243 -21.74 13.82 0.75
N TRP A 244 -20.41 13.63 0.68
CA TRP A 244 -19.59 13.46 1.88
C TRP A 244 -19.68 14.69 2.79
N THR A 245 -19.56 15.88 2.21
CA THR A 245 -19.68 17.13 2.98
C THR A 245 -21.04 17.24 3.66
N GLY A 246 -22.14 17.02 2.92
CA GLY A 246 -23.47 17.30 3.42
C GLY A 246 -23.99 16.26 4.43
N VAL A 247 -23.53 15.00 4.37
CA VAL A 247 -23.82 14.01 5.42
C VAL A 247 -23.12 14.39 6.74
N ASN A 248 -21.96 15.03 6.66
CA ASN A 248 -21.16 15.44 7.82
C ASN A 248 -21.50 16.83 8.38
N ASP A 249 -22.19 17.65 7.61
CA ASP A 249 -22.59 19.00 7.99
C ASP A 249 -23.88 18.97 8.85
N PRO A 250 -23.85 19.41 10.12
CA PRO A 250 -25.03 19.37 11.00
C PRO A 250 -26.17 20.31 10.56
N HIS A 251 -25.91 21.29 9.69
CA HIS A 251 -26.89 22.23 9.15
C HIS A 251 -27.46 21.79 7.79
N ARG A 252 -26.77 20.87 7.10
CA ARG A 252 -27.18 20.35 5.79
C ARG A 252 -27.59 18.88 5.81
N GLY A 253 -27.16 18.12 6.79
CA GLY A 253 -27.53 16.71 6.92
C GLY A 253 -28.97 16.52 7.39
N ASN A 254 -29.51 15.34 7.13
CA ASN A 254 -30.75 14.91 7.75
C ASN A 254 -30.53 14.71 9.26
N TYR A 255 -31.27 15.46 10.09
CA TYR A 255 -31.15 15.40 11.55
C TYR A 255 -31.41 14.00 12.14
N GLU A 256 -32.42 13.30 11.61
CA GLU A 256 -32.77 11.95 12.07
C GLU A 256 -31.68 10.94 11.70
N LEU A 257 -31.09 11.07 10.51
CA LEU A 257 -29.94 10.28 10.08
C LEU A 257 -28.76 10.49 11.02
N GLY A 258 -28.37 11.75 11.26
CA GLY A 258 -27.27 12.10 12.17
C GLY A 258 -27.52 11.63 13.60
N GLN A 259 -28.77 11.56 14.07
CA GLN A 259 -29.08 11.01 15.41
C GLN A 259 -29.01 9.49 15.46
N LYS A 260 -29.45 8.80 14.40
CA LYS A 260 -29.63 7.34 14.40
C LYS A 260 -28.43 6.54 13.86
N ARG A 261 -27.52 7.18 13.11
CA ARG A 261 -26.45 6.50 12.36
C ARG A 261 -25.08 7.16 12.48
N LEU A 262 -24.88 8.10 13.39
CA LEU A 262 -23.58 8.73 13.60
C LEU A 262 -22.47 7.70 13.87
N ASP A 263 -22.83 6.61 14.56
CA ASP A 263 -21.99 5.44 14.86
C ASP A 263 -21.56 4.62 13.64
N LYS A 264 -22.08 4.93 12.44
CA LYS A 264 -21.74 4.26 11.18
C LYS A 264 -21.10 5.19 10.14
N PHE A 265 -20.80 6.43 10.52
CA PHE A 265 -20.21 7.39 9.58
C PHE A 265 -18.74 7.06 9.31
N ASP A 266 -18.07 6.40 10.24
CA ASP A 266 -16.74 5.82 10.07
C ASP A 266 -16.77 4.69 9.02
N ASP A 267 -17.72 3.75 9.14
CA ASP A 267 -17.96 2.69 8.17
C ASP A 267 -18.26 3.30 6.80
N LEU A 268 -19.13 4.31 6.71
CA LEU A 268 -19.41 5.00 5.45
C LEU A 268 -18.15 5.62 4.83
N GLN A 269 -17.30 6.27 5.62
CA GLN A 269 -16.05 6.83 5.11
C GLN A 269 -15.15 5.73 4.54
N ARG A 270 -14.98 4.62 5.27
CA ARG A 270 -14.16 3.48 4.83
C ARG A 270 -14.71 2.87 3.56
N SER A 271 -16.00 2.54 3.51
CA SER A 271 -16.59 1.90 2.33
C SER A 271 -16.58 2.83 1.12
N LEU A 272 -16.92 4.12 1.30
CA LEU A 272 -16.90 5.09 0.20
C LEU A 272 -15.47 5.34 -0.29
N GLY A 273 -14.53 5.56 0.62
CA GLY A 273 -13.12 5.79 0.30
C GLY A 273 -12.51 4.60 -0.43
N THR A 274 -12.68 3.38 0.08
CA THR A 274 -12.22 2.15 -0.60
C THR A 274 -12.91 1.97 -1.96
N THR A 275 -14.20 2.27 -2.09
CA THR A 275 -14.90 2.20 -3.38
C THR A 275 -14.30 3.16 -4.40
N LEU A 276 -13.95 4.38 -3.97
CA LEU A 276 -13.31 5.36 -4.84
C LEU A 276 -11.88 4.95 -5.20
N ALA A 277 -11.12 4.40 -4.25
CA ALA A 277 -9.79 3.85 -4.49
C ALA A 277 -9.83 2.81 -5.61
N SER A 278 -10.68 1.77 -5.46
CA SER A 278 -10.92 0.75 -6.49
C SER A 278 -11.39 1.35 -7.81
N ALA A 279 -12.28 2.34 -7.79
CA ALA A 279 -12.74 2.98 -9.02
C ALA A 279 -11.63 3.73 -9.78
N THR A 280 -10.66 4.31 -9.07
CA THR A 280 -9.58 5.08 -9.70
C THR A 280 -8.57 4.22 -10.47
N GLN A 281 -8.51 2.93 -10.17
CA GLN A 281 -7.67 1.95 -10.87
C GLN A 281 -8.13 1.71 -12.33
N SER A 282 -9.41 1.95 -12.62
CA SER A 282 -9.90 1.95 -14.01
C SER A 282 -9.33 3.14 -14.80
N ASP A 283 -8.77 2.84 -15.98
CA ASP A 283 -8.25 3.83 -16.94
C ASP A 283 -9.28 4.15 -18.05
N SER A 284 -10.55 3.77 -17.83
CA SER A 284 -11.65 4.09 -18.74
C SER A 284 -11.73 5.58 -19.02
N VAL A 285 -12.31 5.96 -20.17
CA VAL A 285 -12.47 7.38 -20.52
C VAL A 285 -13.29 8.12 -19.47
N ALA A 286 -14.30 7.47 -18.88
CA ALA A 286 -15.17 8.08 -17.90
C ALA A 286 -14.45 8.29 -16.55
N MET A 287 -13.64 7.32 -16.10
CA MET A 287 -12.85 7.50 -14.88
C MET A 287 -11.68 8.47 -15.05
N THR A 288 -11.04 8.49 -16.22
CA THR A 288 -10.03 9.50 -16.56
C THR A 288 -10.61 10.92 -16.46
N GLU A 289 -11.81 11.15 -17.01
CA GLU A 289 -12.49 12.44 -16.91
C GLU A 289 -12.90 12.77 -15.46
N TRP A 290 -13.35 11.77 -14.71
CA TRP A 290 -13.69 11.90 -13.29
C TRP A 290 -12.49 12.36 -12.46
N LYS A 291 -11.33 11.68 -12.61
CA LYS A 291 -10.06 11.99 -11.93
C LYS A 291 -9.62 13.43 -12.22
N ARG A 292 -9.58 13.80 -13.51
CA ARG A 292 -9.22 15.16 -13.95
C ARG A 292 -10.14 16.22 -13.36
N THR A 293 -11.46 16.01 -13.47
CA THR A 293 -12.45 16.96 -12.97
C THR A 293 -12.35 17.14 -11.46
N LEU A 294 -12.11 16.05 -10.71
CA LEU A 294 -11.94 16.10 -9.26
C LEU A 294 -10.74 16.97 -8.84
N ILE A 295 -9.61 16.84 -9.55
CA ILE A 295 -8.42 17.70 -9.34
C ILE A 295 -8.75 19.17 -9.68
N ASP A 296 -9.45 19.41 -10.80
CA ASP A 296 -9.82 20.75 -11.26
C ASP A 296 -10.77 21.50 -10.31
N ILE A 297 -11.53 20.79 -9.47
CA ILE A 297 -12.44 21.37 -8.47
C ILE A 297 -11.85 21.32 -7.05
N GLY A 298 -10.67 20.75 -6.85
CA GLY A 298 -10.05 20.57 -5.54
C GLY A 298 -9.81 21.88 -4.78
N ASP A 299 -9.37 22.94 -5.46
CA ASP A 299 -9.10 24.26 -4.86
C ASP A 299 -10.34 25.16 -4.74
N LYS A 300 -11.54 24.62 -5.00
CA LYS A 300 -12.81 25.36 -5.02
C LYS A 300 -13.72 24.90 -3.88
N PRO A 301 -14.52 25.81 -3.27
CA PRO A 301 -15.55 25.43 -2.31
C PRO A 301 -16.59 24.49 -2.94
N VAL A 302 -16.98 23.45 -2.20
CA VAL A 302 -17.89 22.39 -2.69
C VAL A 302 -19.24 22.95 -3.15
N TYR A 303 -19.79 23.99 -2.52
CA TYR A 303 -21.07 24.57 -2.94
C TYR A 303 -20.91 25.84 -3.80
N GLY A 304 -19.74 26.02 -4.41
CA GLY A 304 -19.38 27.17 -5.22
C GLY A 304 -19.15 28.45 -4.41
N ASN A 305 -18.68 29.51 -5.08
CA ASN A 305 -18.21 30.74 -4.44
C ASN A 305 -19.27 31.46 -3.56
N ASN A 306 -20.55 31.28 -3.87
CA ASN A 306 -21.67 31.89 -3.13
C ASN A 306 -22.33 30.93 -2.13
N GLY A 307 -22.11 29.62 -2.26
CA GLY A 307 -22.68 28.59 -1.39
C GLY A 307 -21.76 28.16 -0.24
N GLY A 308 -20.47 28.56 -0.29
CA GLY A 308 -19.47 28.31 0.74
C GLY A 308 -19.12 26.82 0.90
N GLY A 309 -18.65 26.46 2.09
CA GLY A 309 -18.24 25.11 2.46
C GLY A 309 -16.75 24.83 2.31
N PRO A 310 -16.30 23.63 2.73
CA PRO A 310 -14.90 23.22 2.58
C PRO A 310 -14.50 23.17 1.11
N MET A 311 -13.20 23.28 0.85
CA MET A 311 -12.64 23.07 -0.49
C MET A 311 -12.69 21.58 -0.87
N GLY A 312 -12.75 21.30 -2.18
CA GLY A 312 -12.76 19.94 -2.69
C GLY A 312 -11.59 19.09 -2.19
N PHE A 313 -10.40 19.68 -2.03
CA PHE A 313 -9.23 19.00 -1.47
C PHE A 313 -9.42 18.57 -0.02
N GLN A 314 -10.04 19.41 0.83
CA GLN A 314 -10.34 19.02 2.22
C GLN A 314 -11.22 17.78 2.22
N VAL A 315 -12.26 17.77 1.38
CA VAL A 315 -13.25 16.69 1.36
C VAL A 315 -12.68 15.40 0.76
N MET A 316 -12.00 15.47 -0.40
CA MET A 316 -11.48 14.29 -1.07
C MET A 316 -10.35 13.62 -0.27
N SER A 317 -9.45 14.41 0.33
CA SER A 317 -8.37 13.86 1.15
C SER A 317 -8.88 13.04 2.34
N ASN A 318 -10.10 13.29 2.84
CA ASN A 318 -10.74 12.43 3.84
C ASN A 318 -11.14 11.06 3.31
N LEU A 319 -11.63 11.00 2.08
CA LEU A 319 -11.96 9.72 1.42
C LEU A 319 -10.70 8.96 0.98
N MET A 320 -9.61 9.67 0.71
CA MET A 320 -8.31 9.08 0.32
C MET A 320 -7.60 8.31 1.44
N ARG A 321 -8.03 8.44 2.70
CA ARG A 321 -7.42 7.77 3.85
C ARG A 321 -7.52 6.23 3.80
N THR A 322 -8.32 5.68 2.88
CA THR A 322 -8.64 4.24 2.82
C THR A 322 -8.53 3.70 1.40
N GLY A 323 -7.93 2.52 1.27
CA GLY A 323 -7.69 1.88 -0.03
C GLY A 323 -6.39 2.36 -0.66
N ASP A 324 -6.07 1.75 -1.81
CA ASP A 324 -4.95 2.11 -2.66
C ASP A 324 -5.48 2.78 -3.93
N TYR A 325 -5.14 4.05 -4.11
CA TYR A 325 -5.61 4.87 -5.23
C TYR A 325 -4.60 4.81 -6.37
N ASP A 326 -5.07 5.02 -7.60
CA ASP A 326 -4.19 5.08 -8.77
C ASP A 326 -3.02 6.05 -8.57
N ASP A 327 -1.79 5.57 -8.76
CA ASP A 327 -0.56 6.33 -8.50
C ASP A 327 -0.52 7.64 -9.31
N GLN A 328 -0.94 7.59 -10.58
CA GLN A 328 -0.92 8.78 -11.42
C GLN A 328 -1.93 9.83 -10.92
N PHE A 329 -3.10 9.39 -10.46
CA PHE A 329 -4.07 10.25 -9.80
C PHE A 329 -3.50 10.90 -8.54
N LEU A 330 -2.83 10.13 -7.68
CA LEU A 330 -2.20 10.66 -6.46
C LEU A 330 -1.11 11.68 -6.78
N LYS A 331 -0.28 11.43 -7.81
CA LYS A 331 0.79 12.36 -8.25
C LYS A 331 0.22 13.68 -8.76
N ASP A 332 -0.79 13.64 -9.63
CA ASP A 332 -1.41 14.84 -10.20
C ASP A 332 -2.21 15.62 -9.12
N TYR A 333 -2.90 14.90 -8.24
CA TYR A 333 -3.62 15.48 -7.10
C TYR A 333 -2.67 16.18 -6.14
N GLY A 334 -1.58 15.52 -5.73
CA GLY A 334 -0.56 16.09 -4.84
C GLY A 334 0.10 17.34 -5.41
N SER A 335 0.44 17.31 -6.70
CA SER A 335 1.01 18.47 -7.40
C SER A 335 0.07 19.68 -7.33
N LYS A 336 -1.23 19.48 -7.58
CA LYS A 336 -2.23 20.54 -7.53
C LYS A 336 -2.52 20.99 -6.09
N LEU A 337 -2.50 20.07 -5.12
CA LEU A 337 -2.66 20.36 -3.71
C LEU A 337 -1.50 21.23 -3.20
N MET A 338 -0.25 20.89 -3.51
CA MET A 338 0.93 21.67 -3.10
C MET A 338 0.96 23.05 -3.79
N ALA A 339 0.54 23.16 -5.05
CA ALA A 339 0.36 24.46 -5.69
C ALA A 339 -0.69 25.33 -4.95
N THR A 340 -1.73 24.70 -4.40
CA THR A 340 -2.76 25.36 -3.60
C THR A 340 -2.24 25.75 -2.22
N GLU A 341 -1.49 24.86 -1.56
CA GLU A 341 -0.78 25.13 -0.29
C GLU A 341 0.12 26.35 -0.43
N ARG A 342 0.97 26.40 -1.46
CA ARG A 342 1.84 27.55 -1.73
C ARG A 342 1.07 28.85 -1.87
N LYS A 343 -0.03 28.82 -2.63
CA LYS A 343 -0.87 30.00 -2.83
C LYS A 343 -1.50 30.49 -1.52
N LEU A 344 -1.93 29.57 -0.65
CA LEU A 344 -2.64 29.89 0.59
C LEU A 344 -1.71 30.27 1.74
N THR A 345 -0.43 29.91 1.66
CA THR A 345 0.60 30.19 2.67
C THR A 345 1.58 31.30 2.27
N GLY A 346 1.42 31.89 1.07
CA GLY A 346 2.39 32.84 0.54
C GLY A 346 3.76 32.19 0.35
N ASN A 347 3.82 31.05 -0.35
CA ASN A 347 5.01 30.20 -0.50
C ASN A 347 5.58 29.68 0.83
N GLY A 348 4.74 29.47 1.84
CA GLY A 348 5.15 28.99 3.16
C GLY A 348 5.59 30.09 4.14
N GLU A 349 5.44 31.37 3.79
CA GLU A 349 5.78 32.50 4.68
C GLU A 349 4.85 32.61 5.90
N HIS A 350 3.62 32.08 5.81
CA HIS A 350 2.65 32.15 6.89
C HIS A 350 1.78 30.89 7.02
N ALA A 351 1.24 30.68 8.23
CA ALA A 351 0.28 29.61 8.53
C ALA A 351 -0.88 29.54 7.51
N ASN A 352 -1.32 28.33 7.21
CA ASN A 352 -2.47 28.13 6.33
C ASN A 352 -3.79 28.20 7.09
N MET A 353 -4.35 29.42 7.21
CA MET A 353 -5.64 29.64 7.87
C MET A 353 -6.84 29.04 7.12
N ALA A 354 -6.70 28.63 5.86
CA ALA A 354 -7.79 28.00 5.12
C ALA A 354 -7.96 26.50 5.47
N TRP A 355 -6.91 25.87 6.01
CA TRP A 355 -6.93 24.49 6.50
C TRP A 355 -7.22 24.38 7.99
N GLN A 356 -7.21 25.50 8.71
CA GLN A 356 -7.55 25.54 10.12
C GLN A 356 -9.04 25.20 10.31
N HIS A 357 -9.33 24.24 11.18
CA HIS A 357 -10.71 23.95 11.59
C HIS A 357 -11.28 25.11 12.41
N MET A 358 -12.45 25.64 12.01
CA MET A 358 -13.07 26.81 12.65
C MET A 358 -14.56 26.62 12.92
N GLY A 359 -15.00 27.01 14.13
CA GLY A 359 -16.41 27.27 14.43
C GLY A 359 -17.37 26.12 14.14
N ALA A 360 -18.16 26.26 13.07
CA ALA A 360 -19.19 25.30 12.66
C ALA A 360 -18.82 24.53 11.37
N ASP A 361 -17.52 24.45 11.06
CA ASP A 361 -17.03 23.66 9.93
C ASP A 361 -17.44 22.19 10.08
N PRO A 362 -17.79 21.51 8.97
CA PRO A 362 -18.18 20.11 9.02
C PRO A 362 -17.00 19.25 9.48
N TRP A 363 -17.30 18.24 10.30
CA TRP A 363 -16.31 17.26 10.74
C TRP A 363 -16.14 16.20 9.64
N LEU A 364 -15.11 16.35 8.80
CA LEU A 364 -14.91 15.60 7.57
C LEU A 364 -14.19 14.26 7.77
N ASN A 365 -13.45 14.08 8.87
CA ASN A 365 -12.82 12.79 9.21
C ASN A 365 -13.60 12.06 10.31
N ARG A 366 -14.07 10.86 10.02
CA ARG A 366 -14.82 9.99 10.93
C ARG A 366 -14.04 8.77 11.39
N ILE A 367 -12.89 8.50 10.79
CA ILE A 367 -12.07 7.31 11.08
C ILE A 367 -10.79 7.62 11.86
N GLY A 368 -10.61 8.88 12.28
CA GLY A 368 -9.49 9.34 13.08
C GLY A 368 -9.90 10.50 14.01
N GLU A 369 -8.93 11.00 14.76
CA GLU A 369 -9.17 12.01 15.80
C GLU A 369 -9.19 13.45 15.27
N ASP A 370 -8.53 13.71 14.13
CA ASP A 370 -8.51 15.03 13.50
C ASP A 370 -9.86 15.38 12.86
N SER A 371 -10.11 16.66 12.62
CA SER A 371 -11.35 17.17 12.03
C SER A 371 -11.49 16.84 10.54
N GLY A 372 -10.39 16.53 9.86
CA GLY A 372 -10.32 16.40 8.41
C GLY A 372 -10.18 17.74 7.67
N SER A 373 -9.94 18.85 8.36
CA SER A 373 -9.86 20.18 7.73
C SER A 373 -8.56 20.38 6.94
N ASP A 374 -7.44 19.79 7.37
CA ASP A 374 -6.18 19.81 6.61
C ASP A 374 -6.17 18.70 5.53
N PRO A 375 -6.20 19.04 4.23
CA PRO A 375 -6.17 18.06 3.16
C PRO A 375 -4.85 17.28 3.08
N LEU A 376 -3.73 17.83 3.58
CA LEU A 376 -2.44 17.13 3.57
C LEU A 376 -2.47 15.94 4.53
N THR A 377 -3.14 16.05 5.68
CA THR A 377 -3.29 14.94 6.63
C THR A 377 -3.90 13.70 5.98
N GLY A 378 -4.97 13.89 5.20
CA GLY A 378 -5.64 12.79 4.52
C GLY A 378 -4.91 12.26 3.29
N TYR A 379 -4.32 13.17 2.51
CA TYR A 379 -3.56 12.82 1.32
C TYR A 379 -2.29 12.03 1.67
N LEU A 380 -1.54 12.45 2.70
CA LEU A 380 -0.37 11.71 3.20
C LEU A 380 -0.76 10.32 3.70
N LYS A 381 -1.94 10.16 4.31
CA LYS A 381 -2.43 8.82 4.68
C LYS A 381 -2.74 7.96 3.45
N GLY A 382 -3.22 8.56 2.36
CA GLY A 382 -3.36 7.87 1.08
C GLY A 382 -1.99 7.43 0.53
N LEU A 383 -1.02 8.36 0.50
CA LEU A 383 0.35 8.08 0.06
C LEU A 383 1.04 6.97 0.86
N SER A 384 0.71 6.77 2.14
CA SER A 384 1.29 5.66 2.93
C SER A 384 0.97 4.28 2.37
N ASN A 385 -0.01 4.15 1.47
CA ASN A 385 -0.37 2.89 0.82
C ASN A 385 0.20 2.78 -0.61
N SER A 386 0.78 3.86 -1.15
CA SER A 386 1.15 3.98 -2.57
C SER A 386 2.63 4.46 -2.67
N PRO A 387 3.61 3.56 -2.49
CA PRO A 387 5.02 3.91 -2.29
C PRO A 387 5.65 4.65 -3.48
N ASP A 388 5.30 4.30 -4.71
CA ASP A 388 5.81 4.97 -5.92
C ASP A 388 5.30 6.42 -6.01
N ALA A 389 4.00 6.63 -5.75
CA ALA A 389 3.43 7.98 -5.67
C ALA A 389 4.03 8.80 -4.52
N ALA A 390 4.29 8.18 -3.37
CA ALA A 390 4.90 8.83 -2.22
C ALA A 390 6.35 9.24 -2.50
N THR A 391 7.15 8.35 -3.08
CA THR A 391 8.55 8.60 -3.50
C THR A 391 8.60 9.81 -4.44
N ASP A 392 7.76 9.83 -5.47
CA ASP A 392 7.69 10.94 -6.41
C ASP A 392 7.26 12.24 -5.72
N PHE A 393 6.23 12.18 -4.88
CA PHE A 393 5.68 13.35 -4.20
C PHE A 393 6.73 14.06 -3.33
N PHE A 394 7.51 13.33 -2.55
CA PHE A 394 8.50 13.94 -1.64
C PHE A 394 9.72 14.50 -2.37
N ASN A 395 10.07 13.93 -3.52
CA ASN A 395 11.16 14.39 -4.38
C ASN A 395 10.78 15.57 -5.30
N GLN A 396 9.49 15.92 -5.41
CA GLN A 396 9.05 17.08 -6.18
C GLN A 396 9.55 18.40 -5.57
N GLU A 397 9.86 19.35 -6.44
CA GLU A 397 10.21 20.72 -6.04
C GLU A 397 8.98 21.45 -5.46
N PHE A 398 9.09 21.90 -4.21
CA PHE A 398 8.12 22.80 -3.60
C PHE A 398 8.32 24.22 -4.12
N ILE A 399 9.54 24.76 -4.00
CA ILE A 399 9.89 26.10 -4.48
C ILE A 399 11.35 26.17 -4.93
N ASN A 400 11.60 26.85 -6.05
CA ASN A 400 12.94 27.03 -6.61
C ASN A 400 13.70 28.17 -5.90
N LYS A 401 15.02 28.04 -5.75
CA LYS A 401 15.90 29.10 -5.23
C LYS A 401 15.85 30.41 -6.03
N ASP A 402 15.60 30.32 -7.34
CA ASP A 402 15.56 31.47 -8.25
C ASP A 402 14.16 32.11 -8.32
N ASP A 403 13.17 31.56 -7.60
CA ASP A 403 11.87 32.19 -7.43
C ASP A 403 12.01 33.46 -6.58
N LYS A 404 11.63 34.60 -7.16
CA LYS A 404 11.74 35.93 -6.54
C LYS A 404 10.94 36.05 -5.23
N ASP A 405 9.90 35.24 -5.07
CA ASP A 405 8.99 35.26 -3.93
C ASP A 405 9.29 34.07 -2.98
N ASN A 406 10.48 33.46 -3.09
CA ASN A 406 10.94 32.41 -2.17
C ASN A 406 11.36 33.01 -0.82
N PRO A 407 10.73 32.65 0.30
CA PRO A 407 11.08 33.18 1.61
C PRO A 407 12.28 32.47 2.28
N PHE A 408 12.67 31.28 1.81
CA PHE A 408 13.62 30.41 2.52
C PHE A 408 15.08 30.71 2.16
N GLU A 409 15.93 30.86 3.18
CA GLU A 409 17.36 31.04 3.03
C GLU A 409 18.13 30.18 4.03
N ARG A 410 19.19 29.51 3.58
CA ARG A 410 20.06 28.67 4.42
C ARG A 410 21.53 28.96 4.13
N ASP A 411 22.39 28.75 5.12
CA ASP A 411 23.84 28.67 4.92
C ASP A 411 24.19 27.26 4.44
N THR A 412 24.44 27.12 3.13
CA THR A 412 24.67 25.80 2.50
C THR A 412 26.15 25.48 2.31
N ASP A 413 27.06 26.43 2.53
CA ASP A 413 28.50 26.25 2.36
C ASP A 413 29.31 26.53 3.65
N GLY A 414 28.62 26.79 4.76
CA GLY A 414 29.23 27.01 6.07
C GLY A 414 30.02 28.31 6.15
N ASN A 415 29.77 29.26 5.24
CA ASN A 415 30.49 30.53 5.18
C ASN A 415 29.89 31.62 6.10
N GLY A 416 28.80 31.30 6.80
CA GLY A 416 28.06 32.18 7.69
C GLY A 416 27.10 33.13 6.98
N ARG A 417 26.76 32.89 5.70
CA ARG A 417 25.82 33.70 4.92
C ARG A 417 24.71 32.85 4.36
N ASN A 418 23.48 33.27 4.60
CA ASN A 418 22.31 32.61 4.05
C ASN A 418 22.11 33.03 2.59
N GLY A 419 21.76 32.06 1.75
CA GLY A 419 21.32 32.25 0.37
C GLY A 419 20.01 31.52 0.12
N LYS A 420 19.28 31.93 -0.92
CA LYS A 420 18.04 31.25 -1.32
C LYS A 420 18.31 29.79 -1.66
N VAL A 421 17.42 28.92 -1.19
CA VAL A 421 17.50 27.47 -1.41
C VAL A 421 16.27 26.97 -2.14
N THR A 422 16.46 25.93 -2.96
CA THR A 422 15.36 25.15 -3.51
C THR A 422 14.92 24.20 -2.41
N LEU A 423 13.62 24.12 -2.15
CA LEU A 423 13.05 23.13 -1.24
C LEU A 423 12.27 22.08 -2.02
N SER A 424 12.40 20.81 -1.61
CA SER A 424 11.48 19.75 -2.01
C SER A 424 10.21 19.77 -1.14
N ASN A 425 9.18 19.02 -1.55
CA ASN A 425 8.00 18.79 -0.72
C ASN A 425 8.37 18.14 0.62
N PHE A 426 9.34 17.21 0.66
CA PHE A 426 9.87 16.66 1.91
C PHE A 426 10.37 17.76 2.85
N GLN A 427 11.29 18.61 2.37
CA GLN A 427 11.89 19.64 3.22
C GLN A 427 10.84 20.63 3.72
N TYR A 428 9.92 21.06 2.86
CA TYR A 428 8.84 21.93 3.28
C TYR A 428 7.96 21.28 4.36
N LEU A 429 7.46 20.05 4.14
CA LEU A 429 6.53 19.40 5.07
C LEU A 429 7.18 18.97 6.40
N PHE A 430 8.43 18.52 6.35
CA PHE A 430 9.13 17.98 7.50
C PHE A 430 9.83 19.07 8.33
N GLU A 431 10.38 20.09 7.67
CA GLU A 431 11.24 21.10 8.32
C GLU A 431 10.53 22.45 8.50
N GLU A 432 9.76 22.93 7.52
CA GLU A 432 9.32 24.33 7.45
C GLU A 432 7.82 24.54 7.75
N ARG A 433 6.98 23.55 7.44
CA ARG A 433 5.53 23.72 7.45
C ARG A 433 5.00 23.97 8.85
N GLU A 434 4.30 25.09 9.02
CA GLU A 434 3.47 25.33 10.20
C GLU A 434 2.14 24.54 10.07
N TRP A 435 2.07 23.39 10.73
CA TRP A 435 0.88 22.53 10.74
C TRP A 435 -0.32 23.23 11.42
N PRO A 436 -1.53 23.18 10.84
CA PRO A 436 -2.74 23.69 11.49
C PRO A 436 -2.94 23.06 12.87
N LYS A 437 -3.36 23.86 13.84
CA LYS A 437 -3.51 23.40 15.23
C LYS A 437 -4.87 22.77 15.43
N GLU A 438 -4.90 21.53 15.87
CA GLU A 438 -6.13 20.87 16.31
C GLU A 438 -5.91 20.26 17.69
N THR A 439 -7.00 20.14 18.45
CA THR A 439 -6.97 19.56 19.78
C THR A 439 -8.07 18.52 19.92
N ASP A 440 -7.82 17.48 20.70
CA ASP A 440 -8.83 16.49 21.05
C ASP A 440 -9.90 17.08 22.00
N LEU A 441 -10.85 16.26 22.44
CA LEU A 441 -11.91 16.66 23.38
C LEU A 441 -11.39 17.03 24.78
N LYS A 442 -10.15 16.64 25.13
CA LYS A 442 -9.49 16.97 26.40
C LYS A 442 -8.65 18.25 26.30
N GLY A 443 -8.44 18.76 25.09
CA GLY A 443 -7.62 19.93 24.81
C GLY A 443 -6.15 19.60 24.54
N ASP A 444 -5.81 18.32 24.33
CA ASP A 444 -4.48 17.87 23.97
C ASP A 444 -4.25 18.09 22.46
N ASP A 445 -3.06 18.58 22.07
CA ASP A 445 -2.71 18.82 20.67
C ASP A 445 -2.75 17.52 19.85
N LEU A 446 -3.47 17.54 18.73
CA LEU A 446 -3.48 16.46 17.75
C LEU A 446 -2.31 16.60 16.78
N ARG A 447 -1.56 15.52 16.60
CA ARG A 447 -0.38 15.43 15.72
C ARG A 447 -0.58 14.50 14.53
N THR A 448 -1.85 14.25 14.16
CA THR A 448 -2.23 13.28 13.13
C THR A 448 -1.62 13.57 11.76
N GLY A 449 -1.53 14.85 11.37
CA GLY A 449 -0.90 15.25 10.11
C GLY A 449 0.59 14.91 10.05
N GLU A 450 1.33 15.24 11.11
CA GLU A 450 2.75 14.91 11.24
C GLU A 450 2.97 13.39 11.34
N ASN A 451 2.06 12.66 11.99
CA ASN A 451 2.10 11.19 12.03
C ASN A 451 1.88 10.57 10.64
N ASN A 452 0.91 11.06 9.88
CA ASN A 452 0.67 10.60 8.51
C ASN A 452 1.81 10.99 7.55
N LEU A 453 2.52 12.10 7.83
CA LEU A 453 3.78 12.42 7.15
C LEU A 453 4.82 11.32 7.39
N ALA A 454 4.98 10.83 8.62
CA ALA A 454 5.91 9.74 8.94
C ALA A 454 5.57 8.45 8.17
N LEU A 455 4.29 8.07 8.15
CA LEU A 455 3.82 6.89 7.40
C LEU A 455 4.06 7.04 5.89
N ALA A 456 3.79 8.22 5.33
CA ALA A 456 4.06 8.47 3.91
C ALA A 456 5.56 8.43 3.61
N LEU A 457 6.42 8.94 4.50
CA LEU A 457 7.87 8.87 4.36
C LEU A 457 8.39 7.44 4.45
N GLU A 458 7.79 6.60 5.30
CA GLU A 458 8.09 5.17 5.35
C GLU A 458 7.87 4.54 3.98
N ALA A 459 6.66 4.67 3.43
CA ALA A 459 6.35 4.12 2.12
C ALA A 459 7.24 4.67 1.00
N ALA A 460 7.50 5.97 1.03
CA ALA A 460 8.33 6.65 0.05
C ALA A 460 9.82 6.29 0.11
N THR A 461 10.31 5.78 1.24
CA THR A 461 11.74 5.50 1.43
C THR A 461 12.04 4.00 1.33
N THR A 462 11.09 3.14 1.71
CA THR A 462 11.26 1.67 1.68
C THR A 462 10.73 1.02 0.40
N GLY A 463 9.80 1.67 -0.31
CA GLY A 463 9.23 1.14 -1.56
C GLY A 463 8.10 0.12 -1.37
N HIS A 464 7.50 0.06 -0.19
CA HIS A 464 6.30 -0.73 0.09
C HIS A 464 5.36 0.04 1.02
N PRO A 465 4.07 -0.34 1.15
CA PRO A 465 3.15 0.34 2.07
C PRO A 465 3.68 0.40 3.51
N ALA A 466 3.36 1.49 4.21
CA ALA A 466 3.81 1.72 5.58
C ALA A 466 3.19 0.69 6.55
N GLY A 467 4.01 0.19 7.48
CA GLY A 467 3.65 -0.85 8.43
C GLY A 467 3.70 -2.27 7.85
N GLU A 468 3.93 -2.43 6.54
CA GLU A 468 4.24 -3.72 5.94
C GLU A 468 5.73 -4.04 6.06
N VAL A 469 6.07 -5.32 5.91
CA VAL A 469 7.44 -5.81 5.95
C VAL A 469 7.84 -6.27 4.55
N PRO A 470 9.12 -6.11 4.15
CA PRO A 470 9.55 -6.52 2.82
C PRO A 470 9.35 -8.03 2.61
N THR A 471 8.92 -8.37 1.41
CA THR A 471 8.74 -9.73 0.91
C THR A 471 9.82 -10.06 -0.12
N ILE A 472 9.81 -11.29 -0.64
CA ILE A 472 10.71 -11.67 -1.75
C ILE A 472 10.44 -10.88 -3.03
N ASP A 473 9.23 -10.35 -3.18
CA ASP A 473 8.80 -9.60 -4.36
C ASP A 473 9.00 -8.08 -4.17
N THR A 474 9.41 -7.63 -2.99
CA THR A 474 9.69 -6.21 -2.75
C THR A 474 10.98 -5.81 -3.49
N PRO A 475 10.93 -4.84 -4.42
CA PRO A 475 12.09 -4.42 -5.21
C PRO A 475 13.19 -3.79 -4.35
N ALA A 476 14.43 -3.83 -4.84
CA ALA A 476 15.54 -3.11 -4.22
C ALA A 476 15.34 -1.58 -4.29
N HIS A 477 15.86 -0.85 -3.29
CA HIS A 477 15.68 0.60 -3.22
C HIS A 477 16.13 1.32 -4.49
N THR A 478 15.30 2.22 -5.00
CA THR A 478 15.57 3.08 -6.17
C THR A 478 16.46 4.26 -5.80
N ARG A 479 16.96 5.01 -6.79
CA ARG A 479 17.81 6.18 -6.50
C ARG A 479 17.04 7.25 -5.75
N GLU A 480 15.79 7.45 -6.13
CA GLU A 480 14.89 8.48 -5.60
C GLU A 480 14.53 8.15 -4.14
N GLN A 481 14.37 6.87 -3.80
CA GLN A 481 14.22 6.38 -2.42
C GLN A 481 15.50 6.62 -1.59
N SER A 482 16.67 6.24 -2.12
CA SER A 482 17.95 6.48 -1.43
C SER A 482 18.24 7.97 -1.20
N GLN A 483 17.88 8.84 -2.16
CA GLN A 483 18.00 10.30 -2.03
C GLN A 483 17.09 10.86 -0.94
N LEU A 484 15.89 10.31 -0.79
CA LEU A 484 14.98 10.68 0.30
C LEU A 484 15.55 10.23 1.65
N MET A 485 16.12 9.03 1.72
CA MET A 485 16.84 8.56 2.92
C MET A 485 18.01 9.51 3.28
N GLU A 486 18.86 9.87 2.32
CA GLU A 486 19.94 10.85 2.52
C GLU A 486 19.42 12.18 3.07
N SER A 487 18.32 12.69 2.51
CA SER A 487 17.69 13.95 2.93
C SER A 487 17.11 13.85 4.35
N LEU A 488 16.46 12.73 4.68
CA LEU A 488 15.90 12.47 6.00
C LEU A 488 16.99 12.42 7.08
N VAL A 489 18.05 11.65 6.83
CA VAL A 489 19.19 11.55 7.74
C VAL A 489 19.86 12.92 7.92
N ALA A 490 20.10 13.66 6.83
CA ALA A 490 20.70 14.99 6.89
C ALA A 490 19.84 15.97 7.72
N SER A 491 18.52 15.96 7.53
CA SER A 491 17.59 16.83 8.28
C SER A 491 17.60 16.51 9.77
N ILE A 492 17.56 15.23 10.16
CA ILE A 492 17.59 14.81 11.57
C ILE A 492 18.98 15.06 12.19
N ALA A 493 20.05 14.90 11.42
CA ALA A 493 21.40 15.15 11.91
C ALA A 493 21.69 16.64 12.13
N ASP A 494 21.11 17.51 11.31
CA ASP A 494 21.15 18.97 11.46
C ASP A 494 20.40 19.42 12.72
N ASP A 495 19.20 18.89 12.93
CA ASP A 495 18.38 19.15 14.12
C ASP A 495 17.69 17.87 14.64
N PRO A 496 18.28 17.20 15.65
CA PRO A 496 17.69 15.99 16.23
C PRO A 496 16.31 16.20 16.85
N GLU A 497 15.95 17.42 17.26
CA GLU A 497 14.64 17.72 17.84
C GLU A 497 13.50 17.54 16.81
N ARG A 498 13.80 17.58 15.51
CA ARG A 498 12.85 17.26 14.43
C ARG A 498 12.29 15.84 14.54
N LEU A 499 13.01 14.93 15.20
CA LEU A 499 12.53 13.58 15.51
C LEU A 499 12.26 13.38 17.01
N THR A 500 13.19 13.76 17.90
CA THR A 500 13.04 13.49 19.35
C THR A 500 11.91 14.31 19.98
N GLY A 501 11.60 15.49 19.43
CA GLY A 501 10.42 16.28 19.79
C GLY A 501 9.11 15.75 19.19
N ARG A 502 9.18 14.78 18.27
CA ARG A 502 8.07 14.18 17.52
C ARG A 502 8.08 12.65 17.66
N GLY A 503 8.11 12.17 18.89
CA GLY A 503 8.25 10.74 19.20
C GLY A 503 7.31 9.80 18.43
N PHE A 504 6.10 10.26 18.11
CA PHE A 504 5.10 9.54 17.29
C PHE A 504 5.53 9.24 15.84
N MET A 505 6.60 9.85 15.32
CA MET A 505 7.15 9.55 13.99
C MET A 505 8.24 8.48 14.03
N THR A 506 8.71 8.10 15.22
CA THR A 506 9.97 7.36 15.38
C THR A 506 9.83 5.88 15.06
N ASP A 507 8.63 5.32 15.12
CA ASP A 507 8.33 3.98 14.65
C ASP A 507 8.58 3.84 13.14
N SER A 508 8.03 4.76 12.33
CA SER A 508 8.25 4.82 10.88
C SER A 508 9.71 5.13 10.54
N VAL A 509 10.34 6.10 11.21
CA VAL A 509 11.77 6.40 10.97
C VAL A 509 12.67 5.24 11.38
N GLY A 510 12.31 4.52 12.44
CA GLY A 510 13.00 3.28 12.85
C GLY A 510 12.85 2.17 11.80
N GLN A 511 11.66 2.01 11.22
CA GLN A 511 11.43 1.07 10.12
C GLN A 511 12.28 1.43 8.89
N ILE A 512 12.24 2.69 8.43
CA ILE A 512 13.11 3.20 7.36
C ILE A 512 14.58 2.87 7.66
N THR A 513 15.05 3.22 8.85
CA THR A 513 16.45 3.01 9.27
C THR A 513 16.83 1.52 9.21
N SER A 514 15.91 0.61 9.57
CA SER A 514 16.17 -0.83 9.56
C SER A 514 16.35 -1.42 8.15
N GLU A 515 15.83 -0.78 7.11
CA GLU A 515 15.94 -1.28 5.73
C GLU A 515 17.18 -0.78 4.98
N TYR A 516 17.83 0.25 5.52
CA TYR A 516 19.09 0.82 5.03
C TYR A 516 20.30 0.37 5.86
N LEU A 517 20.19 -0.75 6.59
CA LEU A 517 21.31 -1.28 7.40
C LEU A 517 22.58 -1.56 6.61
N PRO A 518 22.56 -2.04 5.35
CA PRO A 518 23.76 -2.12 4.54
C PRO A 518 24.45 -0.76 4.36
N ASP A 519 23.71 0.28 3.98
CA ASP A 519 24.20 1.66 3.78
C ASP A 519 24.74 2.27 5.08
N ILE A 520 24.03 2.05 6.18
CA ILE A 520 24.42 2.45 7.54
C ILE A 520 25.74 1.78 7.91
N ASN A 521 25.85 0.46 7.79
CA ASN A 521 27.07 -0.26 8.15
C ASN A 521 28.26 0.18 7.27
N ARG A 522 28.04 0.45 5.96
CA ARG A 522 29.06 1.05 5.08
C ARG A 522 29.53 2.41 5.58
N SER A 523 28.59 3.30 5.94
CA SER A 523 28.90 4.66 6.39
C SER A 523 29.75 4.68 7.66
N MET A 524 29.53 3.72 8.57
CA MET A 524 30.23 3.63 9.85
C MET A 524 31.63 3.04 9.74
N THR A 525 32.07 2.60 8.56
CA THR A 525 33.44 2.10 8.35
C THR A 525 34.50 3.20 8.36
N ASP A 526 34.10 4.46 8.15
CA ASP A 526 34.96 5.62 7.95
C ASP A 526 35.96 5.47 6.78
N VAL A 527 35.75 4.49 5.89
CA VAL A 527 36.51 4.31 4.67
C VAL A 527 36.01 5.31 3.63
N VAL A 528 36.94 6.06 3.03
CA VAL A 528 36.62 7.00 1.96
C VAL A 528 35.98 6.26 0.78
N ARG A 529 34.81 6.74 0.36
CA ARG A 529 34.00 6.23 -0.76
C ARG A 529 34.66 6.54 -2.11
N ASP A 530 35.74 5.83 -2.42
CA ASP A 530 36.49 5.95 -3.67
C ASP A 530 36.45 4.60 -4.43
N PRO A 531 35.83 4.53 -5.63
CA PRO A 531 35.78 3.30 -6.43
C PRO A 531 37.15 2.71 -6.79
N ASP A 532 38.20 3.53 -6.81
CA ASP A 532 39.56 3.08 -7.09
C ASP A 532 40.27 2.53 -5.85
N SER A 533 39.71 2.73 -4.65
CA SER A 533 40.25 2.25 -3.36
C SER A 533 39.98 0.77 -3.13
N ASP A 534 41.04 0.00 -2.89
CA ASP A 534 40.93 -1.41 -2.46
C ASP A 534 40.08 -1.55 -1.19
N LYS A 535 40.26 -0.64 -0.23
CA LYS A 535 39.50 -0.66 1.02
C LYS A 535 38.01 -0.43 0.81
N TRP A 536 37.65 0.45 -0.13
CA TRP A 536 36.23 0.69 -0.42
C TRP A 536 35.61 -0.54 -1.11
N ARG A 537 36.33 -1.18 -2.03
CA ARG A 537 35.89 -2.46 -2.63
C ARG A 537 35.69 -3.55 -1.57
N GLU A 538 36.54 -3.60 -0.56
CA GLU A 538 36.37 -4.51 0.59
C GLU A 538 35.12 -4.18 1.40
N VAL A 539 34.84 -2.90 1.66
CA VAL A 539 33.60 -2.47 2.32
C VAL A 539 32.36 -2.84 1.49
N GLU A 540 32.41 -2.64 0.17
CA GLU A 540 31.32 -3.01 -0.74
C GLU A 540 31.06 -4.52 -0.76
N LYS A 541 32.12 -5.34 -0.69
CA LYS A 541 32.01 -6.80 -0.54
C LYS A 541 31.44 -7.18 0.82
N LEU A 542 31.94 -6.57 1.90
CA LEU A 542 31.51 -6.92 3.25
C LEU A 542 30.03 -6.60 3.46
N TYR A 543 29.57 -5.45 2.98
CA TYR A 543 28.20 -4.99 3.09
C TYR A 543 27.60 -4.82 1.69
N PRO A 544 27.23 -5.90 0.99
CA PRO A 544 26.67 -5.79 -0.34
C PRO A 544 25.34 -5.02 -0.32
N VAL A 545 25.14 -4.19 -1.34
CA VAL A 545 23.91 -3.40 -1.56
C VAL A 545 23.32 -3.80 -2.91
N ALA A 546 22.06 -4.19 -2.90
CA ALA A 546 21.18 -4.37 -4.04
C ALA A 546 20.49 -3.03 -4.33
N GLY A 547 20.40 -2.69 -5.61
CA GLY A 547 19.79 -1.43 -6.04
C GLY A 547 20.71 -0.21 -5.83
N SER A 548 20.14 0.87 -5.30
CA SER A 548 20.80 2.16 -5.11
C SER A 548 21.25 2.32 -3.66
N GLU A 549 22.50 2.71 -3.48
CA GLU A 549 23.05 3.03 -2.17
C GLU A 549 22.65 4.45 -1.72
N ALA A 550 22.24 4.60 -0.46
CA ALA A 550 22.17 5.88 0.23
C ALA A 550 23.56 6.28 0.77
N LYS A 551 24.08 7.41 0.31
CA LYS A 551 25.43 7.88 0.64
C LYS A 551 25.44 8.67 1.93
N LEU A 552 25.43 7.94 3.04
CA LEU A 552 25.44 8.49 4.39
C LEU A 552 26.86 8.70 4.92
N ASP A 553 27.03 9.67 5.82
CA ASP A 553 28.23 9.84 6.65
C ASP A 553 28.00 9.33 8.06
N HIS A 554 29.09 8.92 8.72
CA HIS A 554 29.04 8.29 10.03
C HIS A 554 28.42 9.21 11.09
N ALA A 555 28.81 10.49 11.15
CA ALA A 555 28.33 11.38 12.20
C ALA A 555 26.82 11.60 12.13
N SER A 556 26.27 11.76 10.92
CA SER A 556 24.83 11.89 10.71
C SER A 556 24.07 10.61 11.06
N VAL A 557 24.63 9.44 10.72
CA VAL A 557 24.07 8.13 11.09
C VAL A 557 24.07 7.91 12.60
N SER A 558 25.15 8.26 13.30
CA SER A 558 25.19 8.15 14.76
C SER A 558 24.13 9.03 15.42
N LYS A 559 23.90 10.26 14.91
CA LYS A 559 22.83 11.14 15.41
C LYS A 559 21.44 10.57 15.14
N LEU A 560 21.21 10.01 13.94
CA LEU A 560 19.96 9.32 13.62
C LEU A 560 19.70 8.15 14.55
N LEU A 561 20.66 7.23 14.70
CA LEU A 561 20.54 6.06 15.58
C LEU A 561 20.32 6.48 17.04
N PHE A 562 21.00 7.53 17.50
CA PHE A 562 20.79 8.06 18.84
C PHE A 562 19.37 8.63 19.02
N ALA A 563 18.86 9.37 18.03
CA ALA A 563 17.51 9.93 18.07
C ALA A 563 16.43 8.83 18.00
N VAL A 564 16.58 7.86 17.09
CA VAL A 564 15.68 6.69 16.98
C VAL A 564 15.71 5.86 18.26
N GLY A 565 16.89 5.70 18.87
CA GLY A 565 17.06 4.96 20.11
C GLY A 565 16.33 5.55 21.32
N GLN A 566 15.88 6.80 21.27
CA GLN A 566 15.09 7.41 22.35
C GLN A 566 13.60 7.00 22.33
N ASN A 567 13.16 6.21 21.35
CA ASN A 567 11.81 5.67 21.28
C ASN A 567 11.86 4.12 21.27
N PRO A 568 11.05 3.44 22.10
CA PRO A 568 11.00 1.99 22.19
C PRO A 568 10.73 1.27 20.86
N GLU A 569 9.75 1.73 20.08
CA GLU A 569 9.34 1.11 18.82
C GLU A 569 10.40 1.27 17.73
N GLY A 570 10.96 2.47 17.61
CA GLY A 570 12.07 2.78 16.71
C GLY A 570 13.33 2.00 17.06
N TYR A 571 13.68 1.93 18.35
CA TYR A 571 14.77 1.08 18.85
C TYR A 571 14.56 -0.38 18.45
N ALA A 572 13.36 -0.92 18.71
CA ALA A 572 13.07 -2.33 18.43
C ALA A 572 13.12 -2.65 16.93
N ALA A 573 12.66 -1.74 16.06
CA ALA A 573 12.76 -1.89 14.62
C ALA A 573 14.22 -2.04 14.16
N VAL A 574 15.10 -1.12 14.59
CA VAL A 574 16.51 -1.11 14.16
C VAL A 574 17.33 -2.20 14.83
N GLU A 575 17.17 -2.45 16.13
CA GLU A 575 17.96 -3.46 16.85
C GLU A 575 17.65 -4.88 16.36
N VAL A 576 16.36 -5.23 16.18
CA VAL A 576 15.97 -6.54 15.64
C VAL A 576 16.47 -6.69 14.20
N GLY A 577 16.32 -5.65 13.37
CA GLY A 577 16.85 -5.61 12.01
C GLY A 577 18.37 -5.80 11.97
N GLN A 578 19.12 -5.07 12.79
CA GLN A 578 20.58 -5.15 12.86
C GLN A 578 21.07 -6.53 13.30
N LYS A 579 20.40 -7.16 14.28
CA LYS A 579 20.76 -8.54 14.69
C LYS A 579 20.48 -9.56 13.61
N ALA A 580 19.35 -9.44 12.92
CA ALA A 580 19.08 -10.26 11.75
C ALA A 580 20.12 -10.04 10.64
N TYR A 581 20.52 -8.79 10.40
CA TYR A 581 21.52 -8.45 9.38
C TYR A 581 22.88 -9.04 9.69
N MET A 582 23.34 -8.87 10.93
CA MET A 582 24.58 -9.47 11.42
C MET A 582 24.57 -10.99 11.22
N GLY A 583 23.47 -11.66 11.57
CA GLY A 583 23.32 -13.11 11.35
C GLY A 583 23.38 -13.50 9.87
N LYS A 584 22.74 -12.73 8.98
CA LYS A 584 22.80 -12.92 7.52
C LYS A 584 24.21 -12.70 6.97
N LEU A 585 24.92 -11.67 7.43
CA LEU A 585 26.30 -11.40 7.00
C LEU A 585 27.26 -12.50 7.44
N MET A 586 27.12 -13.01 8.67
CA MET A 586 27.93 -14.13 9.15
C MET A 586 27.65 -15.39 8.33
N ASP A 587 26.37 -15.69 8.06
CA ASP A 587 25.99 -16.83 7.21
C ASP A 587 26.54 -16.68 5.78
N TYR A 588 26.46 -15.48 5.21
CA TYR A 588 26.91 -15.19 3.85
C TYR A 588 28.43 -15.31 3.69
N HIS A 589 29.20 -14.63 4.53
CA HIS A 589 30.66 -14.54 4.39
C HIS A 589 31.41 -15.77 4.87
N LEU A 590 30.83 -16.54 5.80
CA LEU A 590 31.43 -17.81 6.27
C LEU A 590 31.01 -19.01 5.42
N ASN A 591 30.19 -18.79 4.39
CA ASN A 591 29.82 -19.87 3.49
C ASN A 591 30.98 -20.24 2.56
N PRO A 592 31.50 -21.48 2.58
CA PRO A 592 32.62 -21.88 1.74
C PRO A 592 32.27 -21.90 0.25
N ASP A 593 30.98 -22.00 -0.09
CA ASP A 593 30.49 -21.98 -1.47
C ASP A 593 30.41 -20.56 -2.05
N LEU A 594 30.67 -19.51 -1.24
CA LEU A 594 30.71 -18.14 -1.72
C LEU A 594 31.82 -17.97 -2.79
N PRO A 595 31.50 -17.46 -4.01
CA PRO A 595 32.49 -17.29 -5.06
C PRO A 595 33.66 -16.40 -4.61
N GLU A 596 34.88 -16.75 -5.04
CA GLU A 596 36.11 -16.01 -4.67
C GLU A 596 36.03 -14.51 -4.98
N ALA A 597 35.36 -14.13 -6.07
CA ALA A 597 35.15 -12.73 -6.44
C ALA A 597 34.30 -11.94 -5.43
N GLN A 598 33.40 -12.60 -4.71
CA GLN A 598 32.50 -12.02 -3.70
C GLN A 598 33.06 -12.17 -2.27
N ARG A 599 34.04 -13.06 -2.07
CA ARG A 599 34.68 -13.25 -0.77
C ARG A 599 35.47 -12.00 -0.38
N LEU A 600 35.24 -11.55 0.86
CA LEU A 600 36.00 -10.45 1.46
C LEU A 600 37.45 -10.86 1.71
N SER A 601 37.64 -11.95 2.45
CA SER A 601 38.94 -12.46 2.89
C SER A 601 38.84 -13.96 3.13
N ASP A 602 39.98 -14.67 3.03
CA ASP A 602 40.12 -16.06 3.51
C ASP A 602 40.42 -16.11 5.03
N ASP A 603 40.54 -14.95 5.69
CA ASP A 603 40.66 -14.83 7.16
C ASP A 603 39.27 -14.67 7.78
N GLU A 604 38.69 -15.78 8.28
CA GLU A 604 37.37 -15.76 8.89
C GLU A 604 37.31 -14.96 10.19
N GLU A 605 38.43 -14.87 10.92
CA GLU A 605 38.52 -14.10 12.16
C GLU A 605 38.35 -12.61 11.87
N LEU A 606 38.99 -12.11 10.79
CA LEU A 606 38.83 -10.74 10.32
C LEU A 606 37.37 -10.45 9.93
N VAL A 607 36.74 -11.34 9.16
CA VAL A 607 35.34 -11.21 8.74
C VAL A 607 34.41 -11.11 9.95
N ILE A 608 34.53 -12.04 10.90
CA ILE A 608 33.71 -12.05 12.12
C ILE A 608 33.94 -10.77 12.92
N ARG A 609 35.18 -10.32 13.07
CA ARG A 609 35.54 -9.11 13.81
C ARG A 609 34.90 -7.85 13.20
N GLN A 610 34.92 -7.72 11.87
CA GLN A 610 34.30 -6.57 11.19
C GLN A 610 32.76 -6.56 11.38
N ILE A 611 32.10 -7.69 11.13
CA ILE A 611 30.63 -7.82 11.26
C ILE A 611 30.19 -7.57 12.70
N ALA A 612 30.85 -8.22 13.66
CA ALA A 612 30.52 -8.12 15.08
C ALA A 612 30.79 -6.72 15.64
N GLY A 613 31.90 -6.09 15.25
CA GLY A 613 32.25 -4.73 15.67
C GLY A 613 31.20 -3.70 15.24
N ARG A 614 30.76 -3.73 13.97
CA ARG A 614 29.75 -2.78 13.48
C ARG A 614 28.36 -3.03 14.06
N SER A 615 27.98 -4.29 14.24
CA SER A 615 26.77 -4.63 14.99
C SER A 615 26.82 -4.14 16.43
N GLY A 616 27.98 -4.22 17.10
CA GLY A 616 28.19 -3.65 18.42
C GLY A 616 27.95 -2.14 18.46
N GLU A 617 28.48 -1.42 17.47
CA GLU A 617 28.41 0.05 17.39
C GLU A 617 27.00 0.59 17.12
N VAL A 618 26.25 -0.05 16.21
CA VAL A 618 24.84 0.29 15.96
C VAL A 618 24.02 0.09 17.24
N SER A 619 24.07 -1.10 17.85
CA SER A 619 23.34 -1.38 19.10
C SER A 619 23.79 -0.48 20.26
N GLY A 620 25.08 -0.16 20.33
CA GLY A 620 25.63 0.74 21.35
C GLY A 620 25.07 2.16 21.24
N THR A 621 24.92 2.64 20.00
CA THR A 621 24.37 3.98 19.72
C THR A 621 22.87 4.04 20.03
N LEU A 622 22.11 3.03 19.60
CA LEU A 622 20.69 2.90 19.94
C LEU A 622 20.48 2.85 21.47
N ALA A 623 21.29 2.05 22.17
CA ALA A 623 21.21 1.93 23.63
C ALA A 623 21.60 3.22 24.36
N LEU A 624 22.46 4.08 23.78
CA LEU A 624 22.72 5.41 24.34
C LEU A 624 21.50 6.32 24.22
N GLY A 625 20.75 6.23 23.12
CA GLY A 625 19.44 6.88 22.99
C GLY A 625 18.46 6.38 24.05
N ALA A 626 18.36 5.05 24.23
CA ALA A 626 17.49 4.46 25.24
C ALA A 626 17.88 4.90 26.65
N GLN A 627 19.19 4.95 26.94
CA GLN A 627 19.72 5.46 28.20
C GLN A 627 19.27 6.91 28.45
N GLU A 628 19.29 7.78 27.43
CA GLU A 628 18.87 9.17 27.54
C GLU A 628 17.37 9.28 27.84
N TYR A 629 16.54 8.50 27.14
CA TYR A 629 15.09 8.51 27.33
C TYR A 629 14.65 7.94 28.69
N ILE A 630 15.23 6.81 29.13
CA ILE A 630 14.97 6.20 30.44
C ILE A 630 15.42 7.17 31.55
N GLY A 631 16.61 7.76 31.39
CA GLY A 631 17.15 8.74 32.31
C GLY A 631 17.82 8.12 33.54
N LYS A 632 18.04 8.95 34.57
CA LYS A 632 18.86 8.59 35.75
C LYS A 632 18.08 7.91 36.88
N GLU A 633 16.75 7.97 36.83
CA GLU A 633 15.88 7.36 37.84
C GLU A 633 15.29 6.08 37.28
N ALA A 634 15.28 5.01 38.07
CA ALA A 634 14.66 3.76 37.67
C ALA A 634 13.15 3.97 37.46
N SER A 635 12.64 3.56 36.30
CA SER A 635 11.24 3.74 35.90
C SER A 635 10.81 2.60 34.99
N ASP A 636 9.52 2.44 34.72
CA ASP A 636 9.02 1.40 33.80
C ASP A 636 9.31 1.70 32.32
N LYS A 637 10.03 2.79 32.00
CA LYS A 637 10.42 3.12 30.63
C LYS A 637 11.32 2.05 30.01
N ASP A 638 12.14 1.36 30.80
CA ASP A 638 12.96 0.24 30.33
C ASP A 638 12.11 -0.91 29.78
N LYS A 639 10.99 -1.24 30.45
CA LYS A 639 10.05 -2.28 30.03
C LYS A 639 9.36 -1.96 28.71
N GLU A 640 9.19 -0.66 28.37
CA GLU A 640 8.66 -0.26 27.07
C GLU A 640 9.53 -0.80 25.92
N TYR A 641 10.87 -0.71 26.06
CA TYR A 641 11.82 -1.24 25.07
C TYR A 641 11.74 -2.76 24.95
N GLU A 642 11.76 -3.47 26.08
CA GLU A 642 11.70 -4.94 26.07
C GLU A 642 10.38 -5.46 25.49
N HIS A 643 9.27 -4.78 25.80
CA HIS A 643 7.97 -5.09 25.22
C HIS A 643 7.93 -4.81 23.71
N ALA A 644 8.49 -3.69 23.24
CA ALA A 644 8.57 -3.37 21.82
C ALA A 644 9.39 -4.42 21.04
N VAL A 645 10.52 -4.86 21.58
CA VAL A 645 11.33 -5.96 21.00
C VAL A 645 10.54 -7.27 20.97
N ALA A 646 9.86 -7.62 22.07
CA ALA A 646 9.03 -8.82 22.12
C ALA A 646 7.85 -8.78 21.13
N GLN A 647 7.24 -7.60 20.92
CA GLN A 647 6.15 -7.44 19.95
C GLN A 647 6.61 -7.67 18.50
N LYS A 648 7.85 -7.30 18.14
CA LYS A 648 8.41 -7.58 16.80
C LYS A 648 8.44 -9.09 16.50
N LYS A 649 8.59 -9.96 17.51
CA LYS A 649 8.48 -11.43 17.34
C LYS A 649 7.13 -11.85 16.77
N ASN A 650 6.03 -11.25 17.24
CA ASN A 650 4.68 -11.59 16.80
C ASN A 650 4.45 -11.20 15.34
N ILE A 651 5.01 -10.06 14.92
CA ILE A 651 4.96 -9.60 13.52
C ILE A 651 5.75 -10.57 12.62
N ILE A 652 6.95 -10.96 13.03
CA ILE A 652 7.82 -11.84 12.24
C ILE A 652 7.26 -13.28 12.16
N SER A 653 6.66 -13.79 13.23
CA SER A 653 6.14 -15.17 13.29
C SER A 653 4.72 -15.34 12.73
N GLY A 654 3.94 -14.26 12.65
CA GLY A 654 2.53 -14.29 12.24
C GLY A 654 2.27 -14.27 10.72
N THR A 655 3.28 -13.94 9.91
CA THR A 655 3.09 -13.63 8.48
C THR A 655 3.86 -14.61 7.58
N VAL A 656 3.14 -15.30 6.69
CA VAL A 656 3.70 -16.27 5.72
C VAL A 656 4.38 -15.50 4.57
N GLY A 657 5.68 -15.71 4.35
CA GLY A 657 6.44 -15.10 3.23
C GLY A 657 7.37 -13.93 3.58
N THR A 658 7.45 -13.55 4.86
CA THR A 658 8.24 -12.41 5.34
C THR A 658 9.76 -12.61 5.19
N VAL A 659 10.46 -11.60 4.67
CA VAL A 659 11.91 -11.45 4.82
C VAL A 659 12.14 -10.59 6.05
N VAL A 660 12.91 -11.06 7.03
CA VAL A 660 13.27 -10.22 8.19
C VAL A 660 13.91 -8.95 7.66
N GLY A 661 13.33 -7.80 8.02
CA GLY A 661 13.50 -6.43 7.50
C GLY A 661 14.92 -5.92 7.41
N VAL A 662 15.72 -6.60 6.60
CA VAL A 662 17.12 -6.32 6.33
C VAL A 662 17.28 -6.14 4.83
N GLY A 663 16.36 -5.36 4.26
CA GLY A 663 16.46 -4.77 2.95
C GLY A 663 16.17 -5.71 1.79
N THR A 664 15.13 -5.36 1.06
CA THR A 664 15.20 -5.03 -0.37
C THR A 664 16.62 -4.74 -0.92
N SER A 665 17.48 -4.08 -0.13
CA SER A 665 18.90 -3.77 -0.39
C SER A 665 19.89 -4.92 -0.13
N PHE A 666 19.52 -6.07 0.43
CA PHE A 666 20.41 -7.25 0.55
C PHE A 666 20.01 -8.40 -0.40
N VAL A 667 19.00 -8.19 -1.25
CA VAL A 667 18.47 -9.19 -2.21
C VAL A 667 19.40 -9.42 -3.43
N ALA A 668 20.69 -9.16 -3.27
CA ALA A 668 21.74 -9.43 -4.26
C ALA A 668 22.59 -10.66 -3.88
N THR A 669 21.98 -11.66 -3.24
CA THR A 669 22.67 -12.94 -2.98
C THR A 669 21.85 -14.10 -3.58
N PRO A 670 22.40 -14.86 -4.54
CA PRO A 670 21.68 -15.90 -5.30
C PRO A 670 21.36 -17.19 -4.50
N TRP A 671 20.89 -17.06 -3.25
CA TRP A 671 20.71 -18.20 -2.33
C TRP A 671 19.42 -19.02 -2.51
N VAL A 672 18.63 -18.83 -3.58
CA VAL A 672 17.38 -19.61 -3.80
C VAL A 672 17.46 -20.53 -5.02
N GLY A 673 18.66 -21.02 -5.34
CA GLY A 673 18.87 -22.10 -6.32
C GLY A 673 18.57 -23.51 -5.81
N ALA A 674 18.46 -23.74 -4.50
CA ALA A 674 18.24 -25.06 -3.93
C ALA A 674 17.56 -25.04 -2.55
N ALA A 675 16.38 -24.45 -2.43
CA ALA A 675 15.48 -24.71 -1.30
C ALA A 675 14.03 -24.42 -1.67
N VAL A 676 13.40 -25.34 -2.41
CA VAL A 676 11.95 -25.51 -2.34
C VAL A 676 11.65 -26.02 -0.92
N GLY A 677 11.38 -25.10 0.01
CA GLY A 677 10.98 -25.43 1.39
C GLY A 677 11.61 -24.56 2.47
N GLY A 678 11.02 -23.39 2.72
CA GLY A 678 10.89 -22.72 4.03
C GLY A 678 11.92 -22.95 5.14
N THR A 679 13.22 -22.80 4.91
CA THR A 679 14.19 -22.69 6.01
C THR A 679 14.81 -21.31 6.04
N VAL A 680 14.30 -20.46 6.93
CA VAL A 680 15.07 -19.34 7.48
C VAL A 680 16.44 -19.88 7.89
N GLY A 681 17.52 -19.25 7.44
CA GLY A 681 18.89 -19.69 7.76
C GLY A 681 19.03 -19.92 9.27
N THR A 682 19.57 -21.07 9.66
CA THR A 682 19.69 -21.50 11.06
C THR A 682 20.36 -20.43 11.93
N VAL A 683 21.37 -19.72 11.41
CA VAL A 683 22.07 -18.63 12.10
C VAL A 683 21.12 -17.47 12.46
N THR A 684 20.40 -16.91 11.48
CA THR A 684 19.48 -15.78 11.72
C THR A 684 18.34 -16.18 12.66
N SER A 685 17.81 -17.40 12.51
CA SER A 685 16.76 -17.92 13.40
C SER A 685 17.23 -18.00 14.85
N THR A 686 18.41 -18.58 15.09
CA THR A 686 19.01 -18.70 16.43
C THR A 686 19.28 -17.33 17.05
N VAL A 687 19.81 -16.38 16.27
CA VAL A 687 20.06 -15.00 16.71
C VAL A 687 18.78 -14.30 17.15
N LEU A 688 17.74 -14.35 16.32
CA LEU A 688 16.45 -13.72 16.63
C LEU A 688 15.76 -14.39 17.81
N GLU A 689 15.82 -15.71 17.91
CA GLU A 689 15.28 -16.44 19.05
C GLU A 689 15.97 -16.03 20.36
N SER A 690 17.30 -15.81 20.33
CA SER A 690 18.07 -15.31 21.48
C SER A 690 17.61 -13.90 21.89
N VAL A 691 17.50 -12.97 20.93
CA VAL A 691 16.99 -11.60 21.15
C VAL A 691 15.59 -11.62 21.78
N PHE A 692 14.67 -12.40 21.22
CA PHE A 692 13.28 -12.41 21.70
C PHE A 692 13.10 -13.11 23.04
N LYS A 693 13.81 -14.22 23.30
CA LYS A 693 13.74 -14.91 24.60
C LYS A 693 14.24 -14.03 25.73
N ASP A 694 15.30 -13.28 25.48
CA ASP A 694 15.88 -12.38 26.44
C ASP A 694 14.93 -11.21 26.76
N ALA A 695 14.38 -10.56 25.73
CA ALA A 695 13.38 -9.49 25.89
C ALA A 695 12.10 -9.97 26.60
N GLU A 696 11.59 -11.17 26.26
CA GLU A 696 10.45 -11.78 26.97
C GLU A 696 10.78 -12.03 28.46
N GLY A 697 12.00 -12.46 28.76
CA GLY A 697 12.47 -12.68 30.14
C GLY A 697 12.51 -11.38 30.94
N HIS A 698 13.07 -10.32 30.38
CA HIS A 698 13.17 -9.01 31.02
C HIS A 698 11.82 -8.29 31.14
N ALA A 699 10.95 -8.41 30.14
CA ALA A 699 9.58 -7.87 30.22
C ALA A 699 8.75 -8.52 31.35
N MET A 700 9.09 -9.73 31.79
CA MET A 700 8.47 -10.42 32.92
C MET A 700 9.09 -10.08 34.29
N ASP A 701 10.24 -9.40 34.32
CA ASP A 701 10.89 -8.97 35.56
C ASP A 701 10.14 -7.78 36.19
N GLN A 702 10.12 -7.74 37.53
CA GLN A 702 9.57 -6.61 38.28
C GLN A 702 10.62 -5.53 38.57
N ALA A 703 11.91 -5.83 38.42
CA ALA A 703 12.98 -4.86 38.59
C ALA A 703 12.88 -3.71 37.56
N GLN A 704 13.03 -2.48 38.03
CA GLN A 704 13.13 -1.27 37.19
C GLN A 704 14.59 -0.85 37.12
N GLN A 705 15.03 -0.41 35.95
CA GLN A 705 16.41 -0.04 35.71
C GLN A 705 16.59 1.45 35.44
N THR A 706 17.72 1.99 35.87
CA THR A 706 18.20 3.27 35.36
C THR A 706 18.70 3.11 33.92
N GLY A 707 18.73 4.19 33.13
CA GLY A 707 19.26 4.13 31.77
C GLY A 707 20.72 3.65 31.70
N GLY A 708 21.52 3.93 32.73
CA GLY A 708 22.90 3.45 32.83
C GLY A 708 22.99 1.94 33.05
N GLU A 709 22.09 1.36 33.86
CA GLU A 709 21.97 -0.10 34.04
C GLU A 709 21.47 -0.75 32.75
N TYR A 710 20.44 -0.16 32.11
CA TYR A 710 19.92 -0.62 30.83
C TYR A 710 21.01 -0.72 29.75
N TRP A 711 21.87 0.30 29.65
CA TRP A 711 23.01 0.30 28.71
C TRP A 711 24.04 -0.80 29.03
N GLN A 712 24.35 -1.04 30.31
CA GLN A 712 25.31 -2.09 30.71
C GLN A 712 24.77 -3.49 30.45
N GLU A 713 23.47 -3.71 30.69
CA GLU A 713 22.82 -4.96 30.35
C GLU A 713 22.72 -5.14 28.85
N GLY A 714 22.36 -4.08 28.11
CA GLY A 714 22.37 -4.03 26.65
C GLY A 714 23.71 -4.44 26.05
N LEU A 715 24.84 -3.99 26.63
CA LEU A 715 26.16 -4.47 26.26
C LEU A 715 26.27 -5.99 26.46
N THR A 716 25.87 -6.52 27.61
CA THR A 716 25.97 -7.96 27.89
C THR A 716 25.09 -8.80 26.95
N ARG A 717 23.88 -8.32 26.64
CA ARG A 717 22.97 -8.92 25.65
C ARG A 717 23.60 -8.93 24.27
N ASN A 718 24.09 -7.78 23.81
CA ASN A 718 24.75 -7.61 22.52
C ASN A 718 25.91 -8.61 22.35
N LEU A 719 26.74 -8.77 23.38
CA LEU A 719 27.85 -9.73 23.39
C LEU A 719 27.39 -11.18 23.25
N THR A 720 26.35 -11.57 23.98
CA THR A 720 25.82 -12.94 23.96
C THR A 720 25.23 -13.27 22.59
N VAL A 721 24.37 -12.41 22.06
CA VAL A 721 23.73 -12.61 20.75
C VAL A 721 24.76 -12.67 19.63
N THR A 722 25.79 -11.82 19.67
CA THR A 722 26.84 -11.81 18.65
C THR A 722 27.80 -13.00 18.77
N GLU A 723 28.09 -13.47 19.98
CA GLU A 723 28.84 -14.71 20.24
C GLU A 723 28.10 -15.94 19.69
N ASP A 724 26.79 -16.03 19.93
CA ASP A 724 25.93 -17.12 19.44
C ASP A 724 25.83 -17.13 17.91
N ALA A 725 25.72 -15.96 17.28
CA ALA A 725 25.70 -15.82 15.83
C ALA A 725 26.97 -16.40 15.19
N ALA A 726 28.14 -15.98 15.69
CA ALA A 726 29.44 -16.41 15.16
C ALA A 726 29.67 -17.91 15.38
N ARG A 727 29.31 -18.42 16.57
CA ARG A 727 29.34 -19.85 16.86
C ARG A 727 28.48 -20.66 15.91
N THR A 728 27.23 -20.23 15.71
CA THR A 728 26.27 -20.96 14.88
C THR A 728 26.72 -20.97 13.42
N ALA A 729 27.24 -19.86 12.91
CA ALA A 729 27.75 -19.79 11.54
C ALA A 729 29.03 -20.63 11.36
N ALA A 730 29.99 -20.54 12.29
CA ALA A 730 31.20 -21.35 12.26
C ALA A 730 30.91 -22.86 12.38
N ASP A 731 29.96 -23.25 13.23
CA ASP A 731 29.52 -24.64 13.38
C ASP A 731 28.85 -25.16 12.10
N LYS A 732 27.93 -24.37 11.52
CA LYS A 732 27.20 -24.72 10.30
C LYS A 732 28.14 -25.02 9.12
N TYR A 733 29.19 -24.21 8.95
CA TYR A 733 30.09 -24.28 7.80
C TYR A 733 31.44 -24.94 8.09
N HIS A 734 31.71 -25.30 9.34
CA HIS A 734 32.99 -25.86 9.79
C HIS A 734 34.21 -25.02 9.37
N THR A 735 34.08 -23.69 9.39
CA THR A 735 35.13 -22.76 8.96
C THR A 735 36.24 -22.58 10.01
N MET A 736 35.86 -22.49 11.29
CA MET A 736 36.82 -22.33 12.39
C MET A 736 36.30 -22.96 13.70
N ASP A 737 37.14 -22.99 14.74
CA ASP A 737 36.71 -23.42 16.07
C ASP A 737 35.62 -22.48 16.62
N THR A 738 34.53 -23.06 17.13
CA THR A 738 33.36 -22.29 17.58
C THR A 738 33.66 -21.47 18.82
N SER A 739 34.57 -21.90 19.70
CA SER A 739 35.00 -21.10 20.84
C SER A 739 35.77 -19.87 20.37
N ASP A 740 36.70 -20.04 19.44
CA ASP A 740 37.50 -18.94 18.89
C ASP A 740 36.63 -17.94 18.10
N ALA A 741 35.69 -18.43 17.29
CA ALA A 741 34.69 -17.60 16.60
C ALA A 741 33.89 -16.75 17.59
N GLY A 742 33.39 -17.38 18.67
CA GLY A 742 32.61 -16.71 19.70
C GLY A 742 33.41 -15.65 20.46
N ILE A 743 34.65 -15.96 20.87
CA ILE A 743 35.54 -15.00 21.56
C ILE A 743 35.84 -13.80 20.67
N THR A 744 36.19 -14.05 19.41
CA THR A 744 36.49 -13.01 18.42
C THR A 744 35.31 -12.06 18.25
N ALA A 745 34.11 -12.61 18.03
CA ALA A 745 32.89 -11.84 17.86
C ALA A 745 32.58 -11.01 19.12
N ARG A 746 32.68 -11.62 20.30
CA ARG A 746 32.44 -10.98 21.60
C ARG A 746 33.38 -9.79 21.83
N GLU A 747 34.68 -9.95 21.62
CA GLU A 747 35.64 -8.86 21.82
C GLU A 747 35.41 -7.70 20.86
N ALA A 748 35.15 -8.02 19.58
CA ALA A 748 34.86 -7.03 18.55
C ALA A 748 33.57 -6.25 18.84
N ALA A 749 32.49 -6.95 19.15
CA ALA A 749 31.21 -6.36 19.50
C ALA A 749 31.31 -5.46 20.74
N ARG A 750 32.07 -5.89 21.76
CA ARG A 750 32.37 -5.05 22.94
C ARG A 750 33.01 -3.74 22.54
N GLN A 751 34.04 -3.80 21.68
CA GLN A 751 34.77 -2.61 21.27
C GLN A 751 33.87 -1.65 20.48
N GLY A 752 33.09 -2.17 19.53
CA GLY A 752 32.12 -1.35 18.78
C GLY A 752 31.06 -0.71 19.68
N TYR A 753 30.49 -1.47 20.61
CA TYR A 753 29.50 -0.96 21.55
C TYR A 753 30.04 0.16 22.45
N ILE A 754 31.30 0.07 22.88
CA ILE A 754 31.97 1.12 23.65
C ILE A 754 32.32 2.33 22.76
N ASN A 755 32.72 2.09 21.51
CA ASN A 755 33.04 3.14 20.54
C ASN A 755 31.84 4.06 20.27
N ALA A 756 30.63 3.53 20.28
CA ALA A 756 29.40 4.32 20.13
C ALA A 756 29.37 5.53 21.06
N ARG A 757 29.77 5.35 22.34
CA ARG A 757 29.83 6.45 23.32
C ARG A 757 30.88 7.49 22.95
N ALA A 758 32.07 7.05 22.55
CA ALA A 758 33.13 7.95 22.12
C ALA A 758 32.67 8.79 20.91
N ILE A 759 32.03 8.17 19.92
CA ILE A 759 31.57 8.84 18.70
C ILE A 759 30.47 9.86 19.01
N VAL A 760 29.46 9.47 19.79
CA VAL A 760 28.38 10.39 20.23
C VAL A 760 28.94 11.58 21.02
N ASP A 761 29.97 11.37 21.84
CA ASP A 761 30.64 12.42 22.61
C ASP A 761 31.65 13.25 21.78
N GLY A 762 31.81 12.98 20.47
CA GLY A 762 32.77 13.65 19.59
C GLY A 762 34.23 13.32 19.90
N GLN A 763 34.49 12.18 20.54
CA GLN A 763 35.79 11.67 20.91
C GLN A 763 36.30 10.64 19.89
N ALA A 764 37.62 10.42 19.86
CA ALA A 764 38.21 9.40 19.00
C ALA A 764 37.82 7.99 19.49
N PRO A 765 37.17 7.16 18.65
CA PRO A 765 36.84 5.79 19.03
C PRO A 765 38.10 4.91 19.13
N GLY A 766 38.00 3.81 19.87
CA GLY A 766 39.00 2.76 19.83
C GLY A 766 38.99 2.01 18.49
N SER A 767 40.09 1.33 18.15
CA SER A 767 40.15 0.58 16.89
C SER A 767 39.29 -0.68 16.97
N ILE A 768 38.25 -0.75 16.15
CA ILE A 768 37.82 -2.01 15.52
C ILE A 768 38.89 -2.30 14.46
N ALA A 769 39.29 -3.55 14.19
CA ALA A 769 40.40 -3.83 13.28
C ALA A 769 40.29 -3.01 11.97
N ALA A 770 41.39 -2.40 11.53
CA ALA A 770 41.37 -1.58 10.33
C ALA A 770 41.20 -2.44 9.07
N PHE A 771 40.44 -1.94 8.10
CA PHE A 771 40.59 -2.29 6.67
C PHE A 771 41.95 -1.83 6.16
#